data_AF-A0A8T1V9Z7-F1
#
_entry.id   AF-A0A8T1V9Z7-F1
#
_cell.length_a   1.000
_cell.length_b   1.000
_cell.length_c   1.000
_cell.angle_alpha   90.00
_cell.angle_beta   90.00
_cell.angle_gamma   90.00
#
_symmetry.space_group_name_H-M   'P 1'
#
loop_
_entity.id
_entity.type
_entity.pdbx_description
1 polymer ?
#
loop_
_entity_poly.entity_id
_entity_poly.type
_entity_poly.pdbx_seq_one_letter_code
_entity_poly.pdbx_strand_id
1 'polypeptide(L)'
;MSSLHTPHGAALRVVSLLPSATENVCALLSACRSLPRAASSAVPELVGRSHECDFPLSVQDLPALTAARTAFTSSADTHNQVREALASAASLYHLDAAKLAALKPDVILTQSACKVCSIDLASVQRAVDDEVDTRAQMDQLVQSDWVSSELAKHYELTSSTHLTQIVTCNPTSLVDAVGTQFQQLGHALGVPEVGDAMAQEHLQELEKLKAQAAAFVYKDGAKPKVLMVEWLEPLFVGTKGWMREIVEAAGGEVAESVDAGEGGVDVVVVALCGLTQDKTETELLEGRVGDWWTTLFRTSSVAHVPAAYIVDGTSMFSRPTRRLLVALEWLVHALHEPEGSWLTDSTFPYKLFDTSRVASDSKAQKNAKSAELLEIEELHRAACANRQAMYTDPATGYSVMTAHILKERQVCCGNGCRHCPYGHANVKDPSRRKNTLAGNVFLQPRRRSRGFAKDAPGGQLLWPEGADAVSDGVNDLVVAFWSGGKDSFLALSALYEGYAAEQKPMPRVVLLTTVDPKSNMVPIQDISSQTIAAQAEALELPLCLVAVGLGDKYTSALRSALHDIPEQIKRTKKFRKARTEIEATPTISALVFGDLHLEDIRAWREQAFGQDYTLCFPVWKKDYEMELLPSLERLCTKTGTKIYFSNVDEERLASNGSGGIQLQVGQVYDWKLVQQRNKALAVGVEQIDLMGESGEFHTCVKFPGMD
;
A
#
# COMPACT_ATOMS: atom_id res chain seq x y z
N MET A 1 31.71 6.84 23.82
CA MET A 1 30.37 7.30 24.24
C MET A 1 30.57 8.56 25.06
N SER A 2 30.00 9.69 24.62
CA SER A 2 30.04 10.95 25.37
C SER A 2 28.75 11.07 26.17
N SER A 3 28.82 11.44 27.45
CA SER A 3 27.63 11.68 28.28
C SER A 3 27.03 13.03 27.92
N LEU A 4 25.74 13.06 27.60
CA LEU A 4 25.03 14.30 27.27
C LEU A 4 24.87 15.15 28.53
N HIS A 5 25.40 16.36 28.51
CA HIS A 5 25.08 17.42 29.46
C HIS A 5 24.38 18.55 28.70
N THR A 6 23.07 18.70 28.92
CA THR A 6 22.32 19.86 28.42
C THR A 6 22.85 21.14 29.10
N PRO A 7 23.10 22.23 28.36
CA PRO A 7 23.35 23.51 28.99
C PRO A 7 22.09 23.94 29.77
N HIS A 8 22.25 24.28 31.04
CA HIS A 8 21.19 24.83 31.91
C HIS A 8 20.00 23.90 32.24
N GLY A 9 20.25 22.74 32.87
CA GLY A 9 19.30 22.12 33.81
C GLY A 9 17.90 21.75 33.29
N ALA A 10 17.72 21.73 31.96
CA ALA A 10 16.45 21.46 31.30
C ALA A 10 16.31 19.97 30.95
N ALA A 11 15.06 19.51 30.88
CA ALA A 11 14.71 18.14 30.50
C ALA A 11 15.07 17.85 29.03
N LEU A 12 15.60 16.66 28.75
CA LEU A 12 15.78 16.17 27.39
C LEU A 12 14.42 16.03 26.69
N ARG A 13 14.32 16.57 25.48
CA ARG A 13 13.13 16.55 24.62
C ARG A 13 13.17 15.31 23.73
N VAL A 14 12.26 14.38 23.98
CA VAL A 14 12.22 13.06 23.33
C VAL A 14 11.09 13.02 22.31
N VAL A 15 11.39 12.57 21.10
CA VAL A 15 10.39 12.15 20.12
C VAL A 15 10.46 10.63 19.95
N SER A 16 9.31 9.96 19.89
CA SER A 16 9.26 8.50 19.70
C SER A 16 8.38 8.11 18.52
N LEU A 17 9.00 7.70 17.43
CA LEU A 17 8.35 7.32 16.18
C LEU A 17 7.97 5.83 16.11
N LEU A 18 8.06 5.12 17.23
CA LEU A 18 7.79 3.68 17.36
C LEU A 18 6.89 3.41 18.60
N PRO A 19 5.78 2.64 18.48
CA PRO A 19 4.88 2.38 19.60
C PRO A 19 5.57 1.71 20.81
N SER A 20 6.33 0.63 20.58
CA SER A 20 7.03 -0.08 21.66
C SER A 20 8.06 0.79 22.39
N ALA A 21 8.81 1.62 21.66
CA ALA A 21 9.71 2.60 22.27
C ALA A 21 8.94 3.61 23.13
N THR A 22 7.79 4.10 22.66
CA THR A 22 6.95 5.05 23.41
C THR A 22 6.48 4.46 24.74
N GLU A 23 6.05 3.20 24.75
CA GLU A 23 5.63 2.51 25.96
C GLU A 23 6.78 2.32 26.96
N ASN A 24 7.94 1.86 26.48
CA ASN A 24 9.12 1.65 27.30
C ASN A 24 9.62 2.99 27.89
N VAL A 25 9.61 4.08 27.12
CA VAL A 25 9.89 5.43 27.62
C VAL A 25 8.88 5.86 28.67
N CYS A 26 7.57 5.71 28.42
CA CYS A 26 6.56 6.11 29.40
C CYS A 26 6.69 5.35 30.73
N ALA A 27 7.11 4.08 30.68
CA ALA A 27 7.42 3.29 31.88
C ALA A 27 8.66 3.84 32.61
N LEU A 28 9.77 4.09 31.90
CA LEU A 28 10.98 4.72 32.45
C LEU A 28 10.69 6.08 33.10
N LEU A 29 9.94 6.96 32.41
CA LEU A 29 9.59 8.29 32.94
C LEU A 29 8.67 8.21 34.16
N SER A 30 7.79 7.22 34.23
CA SER A 30 6.93 6.97 35.40
C SER A 30 7.75 6.49 36.61
N ALA A 31 8.73 5.61 36.39
CA ALA A 31 9.67 5.20 37.42
C ALA A 31 10.53 6.38 37.91
N CYS A 32 11.08 7.19 36.99
CA CYS A 32 11.83 8.42 37.33
C CYS A 32 11.03 9.39 38.21
N ARG A 33 9.74 9.59 37.91
CA ARG A 33 8.84 10.47 38.68
C ARG A 33 8.49 9.92 40.08
N SER A 34 8.68 8.61 40.29
CA SER A 34 8.35 7.93 41.56
C SER A 34 9.51 7.90 42.55
N LEU A 35 10.74 8.20 42.09
CA LEU A 35 11.92 8.27 42.95
C LEU A 35 11.92 9.57 43.81
N PRO A 36 12.38 9.51 45.07
CA PRO A 36 12.59 10.71 45.87
C PRO A 36 13.54 11.68 45.16
N ARG A 37 13.21 12.99 45.14
CA ARG A 37 14.01 14.06 44.51
C ARG A 37 15.39 14.21 45.18
N ALA A 38 16.33 13.38 44.75
CA ALA A 38 17.71 13.34 45.25
C ALA A 38 18.75 13.06 44.14
N ALA A 39 18.42 13.38 42.89
CA ALA A 39 19.38 13.45 41.78
C ALA A 39 19.11 14.72 40.94
N SER A 40 20.19 15.36 40.47
CA SER A 40 20.17 16.72 39.90
C SER A 40 19.78 16.79 38.41
N SER A 41 19.23 15.72 37.83
CA SER A 41 18.80 15.69 36.42
C SER A 41 17.31 16.01 36.28
N ALA A 42 16.97 16.82 35.28
CA ALA A 42 15.59 17.02 34.88
C ALA A 42 15.06 15.77 34.17
N VAL A 43 13.92 15.24 34.63
CA VAL A 43 13.29 14.05 34.03
C VAL A 43 12.94 14.36 32.56
N PRO A 44 13.34 13.51 31.59
CA PRO A 44 13.05 13.75 30.17
C PRO A 44 11.56 13.91 29.88
N GLU A 45 11.24 14.64 28.82
CA GLU A 45 9.88 14.94 28.38
C GLU A 45 9.65 14.33 26.99
N LEU A 46 8.58 13.53 26.85
CA LEU A 46 8.13 13.05 25.55
C LEU A 46 7.30 14.17 24.90
N VAL A 47 7.81 14.74 23.79
CA VAL A 47 7.25 15.94 23.14
C VAL A 47 6.57 15.67 21.80
N GLY A 48 6.72 14.46 21.25
CA GLY A 48 6.07 14.05 20.01
C GLY A 48 6.15 12.53 19.79
N ARG A 49 5.23 12.02 18.97
CA ARG A 49 5.00 10.57 18.81
C ARG A 49 4.68 10.16 17.37
N SER A 50 4.70 8.86 17.08
CA SER A 50 4.01 8.28 15.91
C SER A 50 2.48 8.29 16.11
N HIS A 51 1.70 8.28 15.03
CA HIS A 51 0.23 8.13 15.10
C HIS A 51 -0.21 6.82 15.77
N GLU A 52 0.52 5.72 15.58
CA GLU A 52 0.25 4.41 16.19
C GLU A 52 0.68 4.30 17.66
N CYS A 53 1.40 5.30 18.18
CA CYS A 53 1.70 5.37 19.61
C CYS A 53 0.43 5.73 20.38
N ASP A 54 -0.28 4.71 20.82
CA ASP A 54 -1.63 4.76 21.43
C ASP A 54 -1.64 4.52 22.95
N PHE A 55 -0.54 3.99 23.50
CA PHE A 55 -0.40 3.56 24.89
C PHE A 55 0.84 4.18 25.59
N PRO A 56 0.74 4.55 26.88
CA PRO A 56 -0.50 4.72 27.66
C PRO A 56 -1.36 5.85 27.06
N LEU A 57 -2.68 5.83 27.30
CA LEU A 57 -3.63 6.76 26.65
C LEU A 57 -3.23 8.25 26.71
N SER A 58 -2.53 8.67 27.77
CA SER A 58 -1.99 10.03 27.94
C SER A 58 -0.99 10.48 26.88
N VAL A 59 -0.39 9.57 26.09
CA VAL A 59 0.48 9.98 24.97
C VAL A 59 -0.33 10.50 23.79
N GLN A 60 -1.63 10.22 23.71
CA GLN A 60 -2.44 10.64 22.57
C GLN A 60 -2.57 12.16 22.46
N ASP A 61 -2.47 12.87 23.58
CA ASP A 61 -2.40 14.34 23.69
C ASP A 61 -1.14 14.94 23.04
N LEU A 62 -0.09 14.14 22.82
CA LEU A 62 1.15 14.58 22.19
C LEU A 62 1.01 14.64 20.66
N PRO A 63 1.71 15.59 20.00
CA PRO A 63 1.71 15.71 18.55
C PRO A 63 2.11 14.40 17.84
N ALA A 64 1.20 13.87 17.02
CA ALA A 64 1.53 12.86 16.04
C ALA A 64 2.38 13.48 14.91
N LEU A 65 3.51 12.84 14.62
CA LEU A 65 4.52 13.25 13.64
C LEU A 65 4.54 12.35 12.40
N THR A 66 3.86 11.21 12.45
CA THR A 66 3.68 10.33 11.30
C THR A 66 2.20 10.11 11.03
N ALA A 67 1.86 9.73 9.81
CA ALA A 67 0.52 9.30 9.41
C ALA A 67 0.61 8.07 8.50
N ALA A 68 -0.37 7.18 8.55
CA ALA A 68 -0.50 6.08 7.60
C ALA A 68 -0.92 6.61 6.22
N ARG A 69 -0.27 6.12 5.17
CA ARG A 69 -0.62 6.41 3.77
C ARG A 69 -1.77 5.53 3.24
N THR A 70 -2.19 4.55 4.04
CA THR A 70 -3.23 3.57 3.71
C THR A 70 -4.07 3.24 4.94
N ALA A 71 -5.17 2.49 4.74
CA ALA A 71 -6.00 1.97 5.81
C ALA A 71 -6.10 0.43 5.71
N PHE A 72 -5.98 -0.25 6.84
CA PHE A 72 -5.99 -1.72 6.91
C PHE A 72 -7.40 -2.27 7.16
N THR A 73 -7.90 -3.11 6.24
CA THR A 73 -9.26 -3.66 6.32
C THR A 73 -9.34 -5.15 6.61
N SER A 74 -8.32 -5.94 6.24
CA SER A 74 -8.24 -7.39 6.52
C SER A 74 -6.79 -7.91 6.57
N SER A 75 -6.59 -9.16 6.98
CA SER A 75 -5.25 -9.78 7.01
C SER A 75 -4.64 -9.85 5.59
N ALA A 76 -5.40 -10.29 4.58
CA ALA A 76 -4.94 -10.29 3.20
C ALA A 76 -4.65 -8.87 2.64
N ASP A 77 -5.45 -7.88 3.01
CA ASP A 77 -5.29 -6.49 2.58
C ASP A 77 -3.98 -5.87 3.11
N THR A 78 -3.71 -6.05 4.39
CA THR A 78 -2.46 -5.58 5.04
C THR A 78 -1.23 -6.22 4.37
N HIS A 79 -1.32 -7.46 3.88
CA HIS A 79 -0.19 -8.20 3.29
C HIS A 79 0.18 -7.62 1.94
N ASN A 80 -0.86 -7.34 1.17
CA ASN A 80 -0.77 -6.80 -0.16
C ASN A 80 -0.20 -5.38 -0.15
N GLN A 81 -0.63 -4.53 0.81
CA GLN A 81 -0.08 -3.19 1.02
C GLN A 81 1.40 -3.23 1.47
N VAL A 82 1.76 -4.10 2.43
CA VAL A 82 3.18 -4.29 2.84
C VAL A 82 4.05 -4.75 1.67
N ARG A 83 3.53 -5.64 0.80
CA ARG A 83 4.26 -6.08 -0.40
C ARG A 83 4.42 -5.00 -1.46
N GLU A 84 3.41 -4.17 -1.67
CA GLU A 84 3.46 -3.05 -2.61
C GLU A 84 4.47 -1.99 -2.16
N ALA A 85 4.46 -1.64 -0.86
CA ALA A 85 5.44 -0.76 -0.25
C ALA A 85 6.88 -1.33 -0.31
N LEU A 86 7.06 -2.63 -0.05
CA LEU A 86 8.35 -3.31 -0.25
C LEU A 86 8.83 -3.29 -1.71
N ALA A 87 7.91 -3.42 -2.68
CA ALA A 87 8.23 -3.44 -4.10
C ALA A 87 8.54 -2.05 -4.70
N SER A 88 7.93 -1.00 -4.13
CA SER A 88 8.13 0.41 -4.54
C SER A 88 9.22 1.13 -3.74
N ALA A 89 9.79 0.48 -2.71
CA ALA A 89 10.68 1.07 -1.70
C ALA A 89 10.08 2.29 -0.95
N ALA A 90 8.77 2.49 -1.04
CA ALA A 90 8.06 3.52 -0.28
C ALA A 90 7.78 3.04 1.15
N SER A 91 7.94 3.92 2.15
CA SER A 91 7.35 3.67 3.47
C SER A 91 5.82 3.72 3.38
N LEU A 92 5.13 2.88 4.15
CA LEU A 92 3.67 2.97 4.36
C LEU A 92 3.27 4.23 5.15
N TYR A 93 4.25 5.00 5.65
CA TYR A 93 4.04 6.12 6.53
C TYR A 93 4.65 7.40 5.98
N HIS A 94 3.96 8.51 6.23
CA HIS A 94 4.49 9.86 6.07
C HIS A 94 5.19 10.30 7.37
N LEU A 95 6.19 11.17 7.28
CA LEU A 95 6.84 11.87 8.41
C LEU A 95 6.74 13.38 8.18
N ASP A 96 6.11 14.08 9.10
CA ASP A 96 6.02 15.54 9.11
C ASP A 96 7.35 16.13 9.63
N ALA A 97 8.29 16.33 8.71
CA ALA A 97 9.63 16.86 9.00
C ALA A 97 9.58 18.28 9.58
N ALA A 98 8.66 19.14 9.11
CA ALA A 98 8.51 20.50 9.59
C ALA A 98 8.07 20.53 11.08
N LYS A 99 7.11 19.68 11.44
CA LYS A 99 6.63 19.53 12.82
C LYS A 99 7.66 18.83 13.71
N LEU A 100 8.46 17.91 13.17
CA LEU A 100 9.59 17.31 13.87
C LEU A 100 10.63 18.37 14.26
N ALA A 101 11.09 19.18 13.30
CA ALA A 101 12.04 20.28 13.53
C ALA A 101 11.46 21.33 14.50
N ALA A 102 10.18 21.68 14.37
CA ALA A 102 9.50 22.62 15.27
C ALA A 102 9.48 22.15 16.74
N LEU A 103 9.50 20.85 17.01
CA LEU A 103 9.59 20.30 18.37
C LEU A 103 10.99 20.37 18.98
N LYS A 104 12.05 20.58 18.19
CA LYS A 104 13.46 20.61 18.63
C LYS A 104 13.82 19.43 19.55
N PRO A 105 13.77 18.18 19.04
CA PRO A 105 14.11 17.00 19.82
C PRO A 105 15.62 16.91 20.11
N ASP A 106 15.97 16.59 21.34
CA ASP A 106 17.33 16.17 21.70
C ASP A 106 17.57 14.70 21.32
N VAL A 107 16.52 13.87 21.39
CA VAL A 107 16.55 12.43 21.10
C VAL A 107 15.34 12.02 20.26
N ILE A 108 15.58 11.28 19.16
CA ILE A 108 14.55 10.65 18.33
C ILE A 108 14.69 9.13 18.44
N LEU A 109 13.64 8.46 18.91
CA LEU A 109 13.55 7.00 18.96
C LEU A 109 12.84 6.49 17.71
N THR A 110 13.49 5.58 16.98
CA THR A 110 12.96 4.95 15.76
C THR A 110 13.43 3.50 15.67
N GLN A 111 13.26 2.82 14.53
CA GLN A 111 13.83 1.49 14.26
C GLN A 111 14.50 1.42 12.89
N SER A 112 15.20 0.32 12.64
CA SER A 112 15.80 -0.01 11.34
C SER A 112 15.51 -1.46 10.88
N ALA A 113 14.76 -2.24 11.66
CA ALA A 113 14.42 -3.64 11.39
C ALA A 113 13.54 -3.83 10.16
N CYS A 114 12.59 -2.92 9.90
CA CYS A 114 11.75 -2.95 8.71
C CYS A 114 11.63 -1.55 8.10
N LYS A 115 11.86 -1.43 6.78
CA LYS A 115 11.74 -0.15 6.04
C LYS A 115 10.31 0.23 5.66
N VAL A 116 9.35 -0.66 5.93
CA VAL A 116 7.98 -0.58 5.41
C VAL A 116 6.94 -0.58 6.53
N CYS A 117 7.07 -1.46 7.52
CA CYS A 117 6.14 -1.56 8.66
C CYS A 117 6.38 -0.51 9.76
N SER A 118 7.29 0.45 9.55
CA SER A 118 7.40 1.70 10.30
C SER A 118 7.89 2.82 9.39
N ILE A 119 8.02 4.04 9.94
CA ILE A 119 8.81 5.07 9.28
C ILE A 119 10.24 4.56 9.03
N ASP A 120 10.83 4.91 7.89
CA ASP A 120 12.17 4.46 7.53
C ASP A 120 13.26 5.37 8.12
N LEU A 121 14.39 4.77 8.51
CA LEU A 121 15.51 5.48 9.13
C LEU A 121 16.09 6.59 8.23
N ALA A 122 16.06 6.45 6.90
CA ALA A 122 16.65 7.43 6.00
C ALA A 122 15.80 8.72 5.94
N SER A 123 14.47 8.62 6.01
CA SER A 123 13.59 9.78 6.16
C SER A 123 13.77 10.49 7.49
N VAL A 124 13.99 9.75 8.59
CA VAL A 124 14.32 10.36 9.90
C VAL A 124 15.68 11.07 9.86
N GLN A 125 16.69 10.44 9.24
CA GLN A 125 18.02 11.03 9.11
C GLN A 125 18.00 12.31 8.27
N ARG A 126 17.36 12.30 7.09
CA ARG A 126 17.20 13.50 6.25
C ARG A 126 16.53 14.65 7.00
N ALA A 127 15.44 14.38 7.72
CA ALA A 127 14.74 15.41 8.47
C ALA A 127 15.59 16.06 9.60
N VAL A 128 16.61 15.36 10.10
CA VAL A 128 17.60 15.91 11.05
C VAL A 128 18.73 16.64 10.32
N ASP A 129 19.22 16.09 9.21
CA ASP A 129 20.30 16.68 8.42
C ASP A 129 19.87 18.03 7.79
N ASP A 130 18.63 18.11 7.28
CA ASP A 130 18.03 19.35 6.75
C ASP A 130 17.89 20.44 7.84
N GLU A 131 17.64 20.06 9.11
CA GLU A 131 17.64 20.99 10.24
C GLU A 131 19.04 21.55 10.50
N VAL A 132 20.08 20.71 10.43
CA VAL A 132 21.49 21.11 10.62
C VAL A 132 21.93 22.08 9.52
N ASP A 133 21.63 21.79 8.25
CA ASP A 133 21.99 22.66 7.13
C ASP A 133 21.23 24.00 7.17
N THR A 134 19.93 23.99 7.49
CA THR A 134 19.14 25.22 7.69
C THR A 134 19.74 26.08 8.80
N ARG A 135 20.18 25.45 9.91
CA ARG A 135 20.76 26.15 11.06
C ARG A 135 22.16 26.68 10.76
N ALA A 136 22.98 25.94 10.02
CA ALA A 136 24.29 26.41 9.55
C ALA A 136 24.16 27.62 8.60
N GLN A 137 23.14 27.64 7.74
CA GLN A 137 22.81 28.80 6.89
C GLN A 137 22.34 30.00 7.73
N MET A 138 21.49 29.78 8.74
CA MET A 138 21.08 30.84 9.68
C MET A 138 22.26 31.42 10.46
N ASP A 139 23.19 30.58 10.93
CA ASP A 139 24.37 31.04 11.68
C ASP A 139 25.30 31.88 10.80
N GLN A 140 25.43 31.56 9.50
CA GLN A 140 26.15 32.40 8.53
C GLN A 140 25.42 33.73 8.25
N LEU A 141 24.09 33.73 8.18
CA LEU A 141 23.27 34.93 7.99
C LEU A 141 23.33 35.87 9.21
N VAL A 142 23.30 35.32 10.44
CA VAL A 142 23.45 36.09 11.68
C VAL A 142 24.86 36.69 11.81
N GLN A 143 25.89 36.05 11.24
CA GLN A 143 27.26 36.57 11.23
C GLN A 143 27.53 37.62 10.13
N SER A 144 26.67 37.74 9.12
CA SER A 144 26.94 38.57 7.92
C SER A 144 26.20 39.91 7.86
N ASP A 145 25.21 40.17 8.72
CA ASP A 145 24.46 41.44 8.70
C ASP A 145 24.10 42.04 10.07
N TRP A 146 23.83 43.36 10.07
CA TRP A 146 23.66 44.22 11.26
C TRP A 146 22.39 43.94 12.10
N VAL A 147 22.33 42.81 12.79
CA VAL A 147 21.26 42.52 13.75
C VAL A 147 21.57 43.18 15.11
N SER A 148 20.59 43.93 15.65
CA SER A 148 20.71 44.62 16.94
C SER A 148 21.12 43.68 18.07
N SER A 149 22.01 44.15 18.96
CA SER A 149 22.67 43.36 20.03
C SER A 149 21.76 42.70 21.07
N GLU A 150 20.44 42.88 20.98
CA GLU A 150 19.42 42.26 21.83
C GLU A 150 18.87 40.96 21.24
N LEU A 151 18.80 40.87 19.90
CA LEU A 151 18.45 39.64 19.19
C LEU A 151 19.63 38.66 19.18
N ALA A 152 20.84 39.16 18.91
CA ALA A 152 22.06 38.35 18.93
C ALA A 152 22.27 37.70 20.32
N LYS A 153 22.01 38.42 21.41
CA LYS A 153 22.05 37.87 22.78
C LYS A 153 20.99 36.80 23.03
N HIS A 154 19.77 36.95 22.51
CA HIS A 154 18.75 35.89 22.61
C HIS A 154 19.15 34.63 21.80
N TYR A 155 19.83 34.82 20.68
CA TYR A 155 20.30 33.72 19.83
C TYR A 155 21.49 32.99 20.47
N GLU A 156 22.52 33.70 20.95
CA GLU A 156 23.65 33.12 21.70
C GLU A 156 23.21 32.38 22.98
N LEU A 157 22.15 32.87 23.66
CA LEU A 157 21.56 32.19 24.83
C LEU A 157 20.76 30.92 24.48
N THR A 158 20.45 30.67 23.21
CA THR A 158 19.68 29.50 22.73
C THR A 158 20.46 28.59 21.78
N SER A 159 21.65 29.00 21.31
CA SER A 159 22.56 28.20 20.49
C SER A 159 23.37 27.20 21.33
N SER A 160 22.68 26.29 22.02
CA SER A 160 23.28 25.04 22.48
C SER A 160 23.67 24.21 21.25
N THR A 161 24.96 23.91 21.11
CA THR A 161 25.51 23.03 20.06
C THR A 161 25.23 21.57 20.40
N HIS A 162 23.96 21.17 20.36
CA HIS A 162 23.54 19.79 20.59
C HIS A 162 22.93 19.23 19.31
N LEU A 163 23.56 18.19 18.75
CA LEU A 163 23.02 17.44 17.63
C LEU A 163 21.92 16.50 18.16
N THR A 164 20.80 16.41 17.43
CA THR A 164 19.71 15.48 17.72
C THR A 164 20.20 14.04 17.61
N GLN A 165 20.09 13.26 18.69
CA GLN A 165 20.51 11.87 18.71
C GLN A 165 19.40 10.95 18.18
N ILE A 166 19.64 10.26 17.06
CA ILE A 166 18.77 9.17 16.60
C ILE A 166 19.17 7.87 17.30
N VAL A 167 18.20 7.17 17.89
CA VAL A 167 18.38 5.90 18.59
C VAL A 167 17.48 4.84 17.97
N THR A 168 18.07 3.74 17.50
CA THR A 168 17.35 2.66 16.82
C THR A 168 17.02 1.50 17.77
N CYS A 169 15.73 1.30 18.01
CA CYS A 169 15.17 0.24 18.83
C CYS A 169 14.91 -1.01 17.99
N ASN A 170 15.82 -1.99 18.01
CA ASN A 170 15.70 -3.24 17.26
C ASN A 170 16.01 -4.46 18.14
N PRO A 171 15.18 -4.80 19.14
CA PRO A 171 15.33 -6.06 19.86
C PRO A 171 15.14 -7.23 18.89
N THR A 172 15.83 -8.35 19.16
CA THR A 172 15.72 -9.58 18.33
C THR A 172 15.36 -10.82 19.13
N SER A 173 15.56 -10.77 20.45
CA SER A 173 15.22 -11.81 21.42
C SER A 173 14.25 -11.28 22.48
N LEU A 174 13.67 -12.18 23.29
CA LEU A 174 12.84 -11.83 24.44
C LEU A 174 13.66 -11.08 25.50
N VAL A 175 14.92 -11.51 25.71
CA VAL A 175 15.88 -10.84 26.61
C VAL A 175 16.18 -9.41 26.14
N ASP A 176 16.30 -9.17 24.84
CA ASP A 176 16.49 -7.81 24.32
C ASP A 176 15.27 -6.93 24.57
N ALA A 177 14.07 -7.45 24.30
CA ALA A 177 12.82 -6.72 24.41
C ALA A 177 12.48 -6.27 25.84
N VAL A 178 12.84 -7.07 26.85
CA VAL A 178 12.50 -6.78 28.27
C VAL A 178 13.68 -6.27 29.09
N GLY A 179 14.92 -6.65 28.73
CA GLY A 179 16.16 -6.27 29.42
C GLY A 179 16.97 -5.25 28.63
N THR A 180 17.69 -5.69 27.58
CA THR A 180 18.71 -4.89 26.86
C THR A 180 18.16 -3.52 26.41
N GLN A 181 16.93 -3.49 25.89
CA GLN A 181 16.31 -2.26 25.39
C GLN A 181 16.00 -1.24 26.50
N PHE A 182 15.66 -1.69 27.72
CA PHE A 182 15.45 -0.78 28.86
C PHE A 182 16.76 -0.13 29.33
N GLN A 183 17.86 -0.88 29.31
CA GLN A 183 19.20 -0.33 29.58
C GLN A 183 19.61 0.69 28.52
N GLN A 184 19.47 0.35 27.24
CA GLN A 184 19.77 1.24 26.11
C GLN A 184 18.97 2.55 26.16
N LEU A 185 17.66 2.46 26.41
CA LEU A 185 16.79 3.63 26.56
C LEU A 185 17.14 4.42 27.82
N GLY A 186 17.43 3.77 28.95
CA GLY A 186 17.89 4.45 30.17
C GLY A 186 19.15 5.28 29.93
N HIS A 187 20.16 4.70 29.25
CA HIS A 187 21.37 5.42 28.86
C HIS A 187 21.10 6.59 27.88
N ALA A 188 20.30 6.36 26.83
CA ALA A 188 19.98 7.39 25.83
C ALA A 188 19.19 8.57 26.42
N LEU A 189 18.39 8.30 27.46
CA LEU A 189 17.55 9.30 28.13
C LEU A 189 18.19 9.90 29.39
N GLY A 190 19.48 9.63 29.65
CA GLY A 190 20.20 10.18 30.81
C GLY A 190 19.73 9.66 32.17
N VAL A 191 19.03 8.51 32.19
CA VAL A 191 18.50 7.85 33.39
C VAL A 191 18.93 6.36 33.48
N PRO A 192 20.24 6.06 33.37
CA PRO A 192 20.74 4.68 33.27
C PRO A 192 20.36 3.82 34.48
N GLU A 193 20.46 4.35 35.70
CA GLU A 193 20.12 3.61 36.93
C GLU A 193 18.66 3.11 36.94
N VAL A 194 17.73 3.87 36.34
CA VAL A 194 16.32 3.46 36.20
C VAL A 194 16.17 2.40 35.12
N GLY A 195 16.88 2.53 34.00
CA GLY A 195 16.92 1.53 32.93
C GLY A 195 17.47 0.19 33.39
N ASP A 196 18.59 0.20 34.13
CA ASP A 196 19.24 -0.99 34.68
C ASP A 196 18.38 -1.66 35.76
N ALA A 197 17.78 -0.88 36.68
CA ALA A 197 16.89 -1.43 37.70
C ALA A 197 15.65 -2.13 37.10
N MET A 198 15.00 -1.49 36.12
CA MET A 198 13.85 -2.08 35.42
C MET A 198 14.25 -3.30 34.58
N ALA A 199 15.39 -3.25 33.89
CA ALA A 199 15.91 -4.41 33.15
C ALA A 199 16.17 -5.60 34.08
N GLN A 200 16.76 -5.36 35.26
CA GLN A 200 16.99 -6.40 36.26
C GLN A 200 15.67 -6.99 36.78
N GLU A 201 14.67 -6.15 37.10
CA GLU A 201 13.33 -6.58 37.53
C GLU A 201 12.66 -7.48 36.47
N HIS A 202 12.62 -7.02 35.22
CA HIS A 202 12.02 -7.77 34.11
C HIS A 202 12.71 -9.12 33.85
N LEU A 203 14.04 -9.18 33.95
CA LEU A 203 14.79 -10.42 33.76
C LEU A 203 14.60 -11.40 34.93
N GLN A 204 14.43 -10.90 36.17
CA GLN A 204 14.08 -11.74 37.31
C GLN A 204 12.67 -12.33 37.17
N GLU A 205 11.70 -11.55 36.70
CA GLU A 205 10.34 -12.03 36.44
C GLU A 205 10.31 -13.06 35.28
N LEU A 206 11.10 -12.85 34.22
CA LEU A 206 11.26 -13.83 33.14
C LEU A 206 11.76 -15.19 33.66
N GLU A 207 12.78 -15.22 34.51
CA GLU A 207 13.29 -16.47 35.08
C GLU A 207 12.30 -17.11 36.08
N LYS A 208 11.53 -16.30 36.82
CA LYS A 208 10.43 -16.79 37.67
C LYS A 208 9.33 -17.47 36.84
N LEU A 209 8.92 -16.88 35.73
CA LEU A 209 7.91 -17.46 34.83
C LEU A 209 8.41 -18.76 34.16
N LYS A 210 9.69 -18.82 33.75
CA LYS A 210 10.32 -20.07 33.27
C LYS A 210 10.34 -21.16 34.35
N ALA A 211 10.67 -20.80 35.59
CA ALA A 211 10.69 -21.74 36.71
C ALA A 211 9.28 -22.25 37.04
N GLN A 212 8.25 -21.41 36.94
CA GLN A 212 6.84 -21.80 37.05
C GLN A 212 6.44 -22.76 35.92
N ALA A 213 6.76 -22.43 34.66
CA ALA A 213 6.52 -23.31 33.51
C ALA A 213 7.19 -24.69 33.66
N ALA A 214 8.42 -24.73 34.19
CA ALA A 214 9.17 -25.96 34.43
C ALA A 214 8.66 -26.79 35.62
N ALA A 215 7.81 -26.23 36.48
CA ALA A 215 7.21 -26.96 37.61
C ALA A 215 6.04 -27.87 37.20
N PHE A 216 5.49 -27.68 36.00
CA PHE A 216 4.43 -28.54 35.47
C PHE A 216 5.00 -29.86 34.95
N VAL A 217 4.46 -30.97 35.48
CA VAL A 217 4.92 -32.33 35.16
C VAL A 217 3.98 -32.97 34.14
N TYR A 218 4.43 -33.03 32.89
CA TYR A 218 3.72 -33.75 31.83
C TYR A 218 3.78 -35.27 32.06
N LYS A 219 2.62 -35.95 32.00
CA LYS A 219 2.48 -37.39 32.30
C LYS A 219 3.42 -38.29 31.48
N ASP A 220 3.67 -37.91 30.23
CA ASP A 220 4.49 -38.66 29.27
C ASP A 220 5.76 -37.88 28.84
N GLY A 221 6.08 -36.77 29.51
CA GLY A 221 7.23 -35.90 29.20
C GLY A 221 7.13 -35.07 27.93
N ALA A 222 6.05 -35.21 27.14
CA ALA A 222 5.79 -34.41 25.94
C ALA A 222 5.37 -32.97 26.28
N LYS A 223 5.82 -32.00 25.48
CA LYS A 223 5.43 -30.58 25.59
C LYS A 223 4.27 -30.25 24.64
N PRO A 224 3.35 -29.35 25.01
CA PRO A 224 2.31 -28.85 24.11
C PRO A 224 2.92 -28.16 22.88
N LYS A 225 2.52 -28.61 21.69
CA LYS A 225 2.88 -28.01 20.40
C LYS A 225 1.99 -26.81 20.12
N VAL A 226 2.60 -25.63 20.03
CA VAL A 226 1.94 -24.33 19.90
C VAL A 226 2.16 -23.74 18.51
N LEU A 227 1.08 -23.49 17.78
CA LEU A 227 1.09 -22.77 16.51
C LEU A 227 0.80 -21.29 16.76
N MET A 228 1.86 -20.46 16.79
CA MET A 228 1.75 -19.01 16.87
C MET A 228 1.41 -18.44 15.49
N VAL A 229 0.20 -17.94 15.28
CA VAL A 229 -0.25 -17.37 14.00
C VAL A 229 -0.18 -15.85 14.05
N GLU A 230 0.79 -15.27 13.33
CA GLU A 230 0.98 -13.81 13.22
C GLU A 230 0.12 -13.22 12.09
N TRP A 231 -0.31 -14.06 11.14
CA TRP A 231 -0.96 -13.64 9.90
C TRP A 231 -1.87 -14.74 9.37
N LEU A 232 -3.10 -14.41 8.96
CA LEU A 232 -4.07 -15.42 8.52
C LEU A 232 -3.95 -15.79 7.03
N GLU A 233 -3.76 -14.80 6.16
CA GLU A 233 -3.66 -15.05 4.71
C GLU A 233 -2.64 -14.12 4.02
N PRO A 234 -1.58 -14.67 3.40
CA PRO A 234 -1.12 -16.05 3.53
C PRO A 234 -0.66 -16.33 4.98
N LEU A 235 -0.70 -17.59 5.41
CA LEU A 235 -0.30 -17.96 6.78
C LEU A 235 1.17 -17.58 7.07
N PHE A 236 1.39 -16.75 8.10
CA PHE A 236 2.71 -16.60 8.73
C PHE A 236 2.66 -17.14 10.16
N VAL A 237 3.68 -17.93 10.49
CA VAL A 237 3.82 -18.59 11.79
C VAL A 237 5.03 -18.02 12.53
N GLY A 238 4.83 -17.64 13.79
CA GLY A 238 5.81 -17.04 14.71
C GLY A 238 6.87 -18.03 15.17
N THR A 239 7.71 -18.48 14.23
CA THR A 239 8.70 -19.54 14.40
C THR A 239 10.08 -19.06 14.85
N LYS A 240 10.26 -17.75 15.12
CA LYS A 240 11.58 -17.12 15.35
C LYS A 240 11.49 -15.95 16.34
N GLY A 241 12.66 -15.52 16.84
CA GLY A 241 12.81 -14.40 17.77
C GLY A 241 12.02 -14.61 19.06
N TRP A 242 11.58 -13.51 19.69
CA TRP A 242 10.83 -13.57 20.94
C TRP A 242 9.52 -14.36 20.85
N MET A 243 8.88 -14.48 19.67
CA MET A 243 7.68 -15.32 19.50
C MET A 243 7.95 -16.80 19.80
N ARG A 244 9.08 -17.32 19.31
CA ARG A 244 9.58 -18.66 19.67
C ARG A 244 9.97 -18.72 21.14
N GLU A 245 10.76 -17.76 21.60
CA GLU A 245 11.31 -17.77 22.96
C GLU A 245 10.22 -17.68 24.04
N ILE A 246 9.09 -17.01 23.77
CA ILE A 246 7.92 -16.98 24.67
C ILE A 246 7.26 -18.36 24.77
N VAL A 247 7.06 -19.07 23.66
CA VAL A 247 6.51 -20.45 23.68
C VAL A 247 7.45 -21.40 24.42
N GLU A 248 8.76 -21.32 24.14
CA GLU A 248 9.76 -22.17 24.76
C GLU A 248 9.94 -21.85 26.26
N ALA A 249 9.87 -20.57 26.66
CA ALA A 249 9.86 -20.13 28.05
C ALA A 249 8.56 -20.51 28.79
N ALA A 250 7.42 -20.58 28.09
CA ALA A 250 6.16 -21.10 28.63
C ALA A 250 6.18 -22.64 28.79
N GLY A 251 7.25 -23.32 28.39
CA GLY A 251 7.38 -24.78 28.52
C GLY A 251 6.80 -25.58 27.36
N GLY A 252 6.35 -24.92 26.29
CA GLY A 252 5.83 -25.53 25.06
C GLY A 252 6.91 -25.87 24.02
N GLU A 253 6.45 -26.36 22.88
CA GLU A 253 7.22 -26.60 21.65
C GLU A 253 6.59 -25.79 20.51
N VAL A 254 7.39 -25.15 19.65
CA VAL A 254 6.84 -24.36 18.53
C VAL A 254 6.52 -25.26 17.34
N ALA A 255 5.26 -25.26 16.91
CA ALA A 255 4.85 -25.88 15.65
C ALA A 255 5.29 -25.01 14.47
N GLU A 256 6.12 -25.56 13.58
CA GLU A 256 6.64 -24.82 12.41
C GLU A 256 5.69 -24.80 11.20
N SER A 257 4.65 -25.65 11.22
CA SER A 257 3.60 -25.73 10.20
C SER A 257 2.30 -26.28 10.81
N VAL A 258 1.22 -26.27 10.02
CA VAL A 258 -0.05 -26.94 10.39
C VAL A 258 0.06 -28.47 10.41
N ASP A 259 1.02 -29.03 9.67
CA ASP A 259 1.28 -30.47 9.57
C ASP A 259 2.46 -30.86 10.49
N ALA A 260 2.32 -30.59 11.79
CA ALA A 260 3.39 -30.65 12.82
C ALA A 260 3.88 -32.07 13.19
N GLY A 261 3.84 -33.01 12.25
CA GLY A 261 4.31 -34.40 12.40
C GLY A 261 3.45 -35.26 13.32
N GLU A 262 4.03 -36.34 13.86
CA GLU A 262 3.38 -37.16 14.88
C GLU A 262 3.04 -36.30 16.12
N GLY A 263 1.79 -36.41 16.58
CA GLY A 263 1.22 -35.61 17.67
C GLY A 263 0.30 -34.47 17.22
N GLY A 264 0.54 -33.87 16.04
CA GLY A 264 -0.25 -32.71 15.56
C GLY A 264 0.06 -31.41 16.31
N VAL A 265 -0.90 -30.48 16.34
CA VAL A 265 -0.85 -29.22 17.10
C VAL A 265 -1.82 -29.33 18.29
N ASP A 266 -1.39 -28.84 19.46
CA ASP A 266 -2.20 -28.87 20.69
C ASP A 266 -2.89 -27.52 20.95
N VAL A 267 -2.20 -26.42 20.67
CA VAL A 267 -2.69 -25.05 20.91
C VAL A 267 -2.39 -24.16 19.71
N VAL A 268 -3.36 -23.34 19.31
CA VAL A 268 -3.21 -22.29 18.31
C VAL A 268 -3.38 -20.94 18.99
N VAL A 269 -2.43 -20.03 18.80
CA VAL A 269 -2.52 -18.66 19.32
C VAL A 269 -2.52 -17.71 18.13
N VAL A 270 -3.66 -17.11 17.84
CA VAL A 270 -3.87 -16.17 16.75
C VAL A 270 -3.59 -14.75 17.25
N ALA A 271 -2.35 -14.31 17.04
CA ALA A 271 -1.75 -13.09 17.56
C ALA A 271 -1.44 -12.09 16.42
N LEU A 272 -2.49 -11.62 15.74
CA LEU A 272 -2.33 -10.76 14.56
C LEU A 272 -1.87 -9.33 14.93
N CYS A 273 -0.98 -8.78 14.11
CA CYS A 273 -0.65 -7.36 14.12
C CYS A 273 -1.68 -6.57 13.26
N GLY A 274 -2.11 -5.40 13.74
CA GLY A 274 -3.00 -4.49 13.00
C GLY A 274 -4.50 -4.86 12.98
N LEU A 275 -4.90 -6.00 13.55
CA LEU A 275 -6.30 -6.42 13.66
C LEU A 275 -6.72 -6.65 15.11
N THR A 276 -7.88 -6.10 15.46
CA THR A 276 -8.59 -6.34 16.73
C THR A 276 -9.12 -7.78 16.80
N GLN A 277 -9.18 -8.35 18.01
CA GLN A 277 -9.72 -9.70 18.26
C GLN A 277 -11.10 -9.95 17.60
N ASP A 278 -11.99 -8.95 17.58
CA ASP A 278 -13.32 -9.08 16.94
C ASP A 278 -13.24 -9.24 15.41
N LYS A 279 -12.37 -8.48 14.74
CA LYS A 279 -12.10 -8.63 13.31
C LYS A 279 -11.46 -10.00 13.02
N THR A 280 -10.52 -10.43 13.86
CA THR A 280 -9.87 -11.75 13.76
C THR A 280 -10.88 -12.89 13.90
N GLU A 281 -11.74 -12.86 14.93
CA GLU A 281 -12.83 -13.84 15.10
C GLU A 281 -13.76 -13.84 13.89
N THR A 282 -14.08 -12.65 13.36
CA THR A 282 -14.92 -12.48 12.17
C THR A 282 -14.28 -13.07 10.91
N GLU A 283 -12.97 -12.88 10.67
CA GLU A 283 -12.25 -13.51 9.55
C GLU A 283 -12.23 -15.04 9.65
N LEU A 284 -12.03 -15.58 10.86
CA LEU A 284 -12.02 -17.03 11.11
C LEU A 284 -13.41 -17.68 10.94
N LEU A 285 -14.48 -16.99 11.35
CA LEU A 285 -15.87 -17.44 11.16
C LEU A 285 -16.34 -17.34 9.71
N GLU A 286 -15.91 -16.31 8.98
CA GLU A 286 -16.29 -16.08 7.58
C GLU A 286 -15.40 -16.85 6.60
N GLY A 287 -14.45 -17.67 7.09
CA GLY A 287 -13.55 -18.46 6.26
C GLY A 287 -12.63 -17.61 5.38
N ARG A 288 -12.29 -16.39 5.80
CA ARG A 288 -11.31 -15.51 5.11
C ARG A 288 -9.86 -15.87 5.43
N VAL A 289 -9.62 -17.17 5.53
CA VAL A 289 -8.35 -17.79 5.91
C VAL A 289 -8.12 -18.93 4.93
N GLY A 290 -6.88 -19.11 4.46
CA GLY A 290 -6.56 -20.14 3.48
C GLY A 290 -6.82 -21.56 3.99
N ASP A 291 -6.69 -22.53 3.08
CA ASP A 291 -7.01 -23.95 3.31
C ASP A 291 -6.35 -24.53 4.58
N TRP A 292 -5.21 -23.95 5.02
CA TRP A 292 -4.49 -24.28 6.24
C TRP A 292 -5.38 -24.40 7.49
N TRP A 293 -6.38 -23.53 7.64
CA TRP A 293 -7.29 -23.55 8.79
C TRP A 293 -8.16 -24.81 8.78
N THR A 294 -8.69 -25.16 7.61
CA THR A 294 -9.48 -26.39 7.45
C THR A 294 -8.61 -27.65 7.50
N THR A 295 -7.37 -27.57 6.99
CA THR A 295 -6.39 -28.67 7.06
C THR A 295 -6.05 -28.99 8.50
N LEU A 296 -5.74 -27.97 9.31
CA LEU A 296 -5.37 -28.12 10.73
C LEU A 296 -6.42 -28.93 11.50
N PHE A 297 -7.71 -28.60 11.38
CA PHE A 297 -8.80 -29.34 12.05
C PHE A 297 -9.17 -30.67 11.37
N ARG A 298 -8.70 -30.94 10.14
CA ARG A 298 -8.87 -32.23 9.43
C ARG A 298 -7.73 -33.21 9.66
N THR A 299 -6.52 -32.73 9.95
CA THR A 299 -5.35 -33.56 10.29
C THR A 299 -5.30 -33.84 11.79
N SER A 300 -5.89 -32.99 12.63
CA SER A 300 -6.27 -33.32 14.01
C SER A 300 -7.05 -34.63 14.10
N SER A 301 -6.63 -35.53 14.98
CA SER A 301 -7.38 -36.76 15.24
C SER A 301 -8.70 -36.43 15.95
N VAL A 302 -9.73 -37.27 15.76
CA VAL A 302 -11.05 -37.10 16.43
C VAL A 302 -10.94 -37.10 17.97
N ALA A 303 -9.82 -37.56 18.53
CA ALA A 303 -9.53 -37.55 19.96
C ALA A 303 -8.80 -36.28 20.47
N HIS A 304 -8.29 -35.41 19.59
CA HIS A 304 -7.54 -34.21 19.98
C HIS A 304 -7.75 -33.06 18.97
N VAL A 305 -8.60 -32.10 19.35
CA VAL A 305 -8.84 -30.85 18.60
C VAL A 305 -8.08 -29.72 19.30
N PRO A 306 -7.22 -28.95 18.61
CA PRO A 306 -6.42 -27.93 19.26
C PRO A 306 -7.28 -26.80 19.84
N ALA A 307 -6.89 -26.32 21.01
CA ALA A 307 -7.48 -25.11 21.59
C ALA A 307 -7.03 -23.88 20.79
N ALA A 308 -7.97 -23.08 20.30
CA ALA A 308 -7.68 -21.89 19.50
C ALA A 308 -7.94 -20.62 20.31
N TYR A 309 -6.89 -19.85 20.61
CA TYR A 309 -6.97 -18.57 21.32
C TYR A 309 -6.77 -17.40 20.36
N ILE A 310 -7.65 -16.41 20.39
CA ILE A 310 -7.50 -15.14 19.66
C ILE A 310 -7.09 -14.07 20.65
N VAL A 311 -5.91 -13.47 20.48
CA VAL A 311 -5.31 -12.52 21.42
C VAL A 311 -5.11 -11.15 20.78
N ASP A 312 -4.94 -10.10 21.59
CA ASP A 312 -4.43 -8.81 21.08
C ASP A 312 -2.93 -8.94 20.75
N GLY A 313 -2.65 -9.44 19.53
CA GLY A 313 -1.28 -9.62 19.03
C GLY A 313 -0.50 -8.31 18.99
N THR A 314 -1.13 -7.24 18.49
CA THR A 314 -0.52 -5.90 18.39
C THR A 314 0.02 -5.41 19.74
N SER A 315 -0.78 -5.54 20.80
CA SER A 315 -0.39 -5.14 22.16
C SER A 315 0.60 -6.08 22.84
N MET A 316 0.35 -7.40 22.75
CA MET A 316 0.91 -8.37 23.69
C MET A 316 2.03 -9.22 23.09
N PHE A 317 2.18 -9.25 21.77
CA PHE A 317 3.14 -10.12 21.07
C PHE A 317 4.00 -9.38 20.04
N SER A 318 3.43 -8.45 19.27
CA SER A 318 4.15 -7.72 18.21
C SER A 318 4.97 -6.52 18.72
N ARG A 319 4.64 -5.97 19.89
CA ARG A 319 5.37 -4.85 20.50
C ARG A 319 6.37 -5.33 21.56
N PRO A 320 7.70 -5.22 21.33
CA PRO A 320 8.71 -5.61 22.29
C PRO A 320 8.76 -4.63 23.47
N THR A 321 8.03 -4.98 24.52
CA THR A 321 7.89 -4.21 25.76
C THR A 321 7.78 -5.18 26.93
N ARG A 322 7.72 -4.67 28.17
CA ARG A 322 7.44 -5.51 29.35
C ARG A 322 6.11 -6.30 29.26
N ARG A 323 5.19 -5.93 28.35
CA ARG A 323 3.93 -6.68 28.12
C ARG A 323 4.17 -8.10 27.60
N LEU A 324 5.33 -8.38 26.99
CA LEU A 324 5.73 -9.75 26.63
C LEU A 324 5.81 -10.69 27.86
N LEU A 325 6.12 -10.18 29.06
CA LEU A 325 6.11 -10.98 30.29
C LEU A 325 4.68 -11.33 30.73
N VAL A 326 3.73 -10.42 30.54
CA VAL A 326 2.30 -10.66 30.81
C VAL A 326 1.74 -11.68 29.80
N ALA A 327 2.18 -11.62 28.55
CA ALA A 327 1.85 -12.62 27.52
C ALA A 327 2.47 -13.99 27.82
N LEU A 328 3.69 -14.02 28.35
CA LEU A 328 4.34 -15.25 28.83
C LEU A 328 3.59 -15.87 30.02
N GLU A 329 3.25 -15.08 31.04
CA GLU A 329 2.47 -15.55 32.19
C GLU A 329 1.10 -16.12 31.76
N TRP A 330 0.40 -15.42 30.88
CA TRP A 330 -0.84 -15.93 30.29
C TRP A 330 -0.63 -17.24 29.51
N LEU A 331 0.43 -17.32 28.69
CA LEU A 331 0.71 -18.52 27.91
C LEU A 331 1.06 -19.71 28.81
N VAL A 332 1.78 -19.52 29.92
CA VAL A 332 2.02 -20.57 30.91
C VAL A 332 0.68 -21.17 31.37
N HIS A 333 -0.26 -20.37 31.87
CA HIS A 333 -1.55 -20.92 32.29
C HIS A 333 -2.38 -21.48 31.13
N ALA A 334 -2.33 -20.88 29.94
CA ALA A 334 -3.06 -21.37 28.76
C ALA A 334 -2.56 -22.73 28.23
N LEU A 335 -1.28 -23.08 28.44
CA LEU A 335 -0.69 -24.37 28.05
C LEU A 335 -0.83 -25.45 29.14
N HIS A 336 -0.71 -25.07 30.41
CA HIS A 336 -0.60 -26.03 31.52
C HIS A 336 -1.86 -26.19 32.37
N GLU A 337 -2.67 -25.13 32.47
CA GLU A 337 -3.87 -25.07 33.30
C GLU A 337 -5.07 -24.46 32.54
N PRO A 338 -5.46 -24.98 31.35
CA PRO A 338 -6.49 -24.38 30.51
C PRO A 338 -7.89 -24.35 31.14
N GLU A 339 -8.15 -25.19 32.14
CA GLU A 339 -9.38 -25.19 32.95
C GLU A 339 -9.19 -24.52 34.34
N GLY A 340 -8.01 -23.94 34.60
CA GLY A 340 -7.66 -23.31 35.87
C GLY A 340 -8.32 -21.94 36.05
N SER A 341 -8.73 -21.63 37.29
CA SER A 341 -9.38 -20.35 37.63
C SER A 341 -8.53 -19.13 37.31
N TRP A 342 -7.20 -19.25 37.31
CA TRP A 342 -6.31 -18.15 36.93
C TRP A 342 -6.62 -17.67 35.50
N LEU A 343 -6.84 -18.59 34.56
CA LEU A 343 -7.06 -18.25 33.16
C LEU A 343 -8.43 -17.61 32.94
N THR A 344 -9.46 -18.04 33.70
CA THR A 344 -10.80 -17.44 33.65
C THR A 344 -10.88 -16.08 34.31
N ASP A 345 -10.08 -15.85 35.35
CA ASP A 345 -10.04 -14.59 36.12
C ASP A 345 -9.02 -13.59 35.56
N SER A 346 -8.22 -14.01 34.57
CA SER A 346 -7.16 -13.20 33.95
C SER A 346 -7.74 -11.99 33.20
N THR A 347 -7.10 -10.82 33.36
CA THR A 347 -7.41 -9.62 32.57
C THR A 347 -6.69 -9.57 31.23
N PHE A 348 -5.97 -10.64 30.86
CA PHE A 348 -5.28 -10.71 29.57
C PHE A 348 -6.29 -10.70 28.40
N PRO A 349 -6.06 -9.90 27.33
CA PRO A 349 -7.01 -9.80 26.22
C PRO A 349 -6.92 -11.05 25.32
N TYR A 350 -7.69 -12.08 25.67
CA TYR A 350 -7.89 -13.29 24.87
C TYR A 350 -9.37 -13.62 24.66
N LYS A 351 -9.65 -14.42 23.63
CA LYS A 351 -10.92 -15.12 23.41
C LYS A 351 -10.60 -16.58 23.09
N LEU A 352 -11.27 -17.52 23.75
CA LEU A 352 -11.27 -18.91 23.31
C LEU A 352 -12.23 -19.04 22.12
N PHE A 353 -11.72 -19.48 20.97
CA PHE A 353 -12.48 -19.63 19.74
C PHE A 353 -13.11 -21.02 19.67
N ASP A 354 -14.44 -21.06 19.55
CA ASP A 354 -15.19 -22.30 19.36
C ASP A 354 -15.00 -22.83 17.93
N THR A 355 -14.06 -23.76 17.79
CA THR A 355 -13.68 -24.41 16.53
C THR A 355 -14.81 -25.23 15.91
N SER A 356 -15.83 -25.62 16.69
CA SER A 356 -17.02 -26.31 16.16
C SER A 356 -17.87 -25.40 15.25
N ARG A 357 -17.76 -24.07 15.40
CA ARG A 357 -18.42 -23.08 14.52
C ARG A 357 -17.88 -23.07 13.09
N VAL A 358 -16.68 -23.63 12.87
CA VAL A 358 -16.07 -23.82 11.54
C VAL A 358 -16.58 -25.11 10.88
N ALA A 359 -16.94 -26.12 11.68
CA ALA A 359 -17.44 -27.41 11.21
C ALA A 359 -18.99 -27.50 11.12
N SER A 360 -19.71 -26.50 11.64
CA SER A 360 -21.19 -26.47 11.69
C SER A 360 -21.79 -25.44 10.74
N ASP A 361 -21.82 -25.78 9.46
CA ASP A 361 -22.43 -24.92 8.43
C ASP A 361 -23.96 -24.90 8.56
N SER A 362 -24.52 -23.81 9.11
CA SER A 362 -25.90 -23.34 8.86
C SER A 362 -26.28 -22.03 9.57
N LYS A 363 -25.39 -21.01 9.63
CA LYS A 363 -25.81 -19.63 9.98
C LYS A 363 -24.88 -18.47 9.59
N ALA A 364 -24.14 -18.58 8.48
CA ALA A 364 -23.48 -17.44 7.81
C ALA A 364 -24.48 -16.45 7.14
N GLN A 365 -25.61 -16.20 7.80
CA GLN A 365 -26.77 -15.51 7.23
C GLN A 365 -26.86 -14.06 7.71
N LYS A 366 -25.81 -13.29 7.40
CA LYS A 366 -25.87 -11.82 7.29
C LYS A 366 -24.72 -11.22 6.45
N ASN A 367 -24.32 -11.92 5.40
CA ASN A 367 -23.69 -11.37 4.18
C ASN A 367 -23.58 -12.39 3.03
N ALA A 368 -23.96 -13.66 3.24
CA ALA A 368 -24.17 -14.60 2.15
C ALA A 368 -25.23 -14.09 1.17
N LYS A 369 -24.92 -14.18 -0.13
CA LYS A 369 -25.88 -14.08 -1.22
C LYS A 369 -27.00 -15.11 -1.00
N SER A 370 -28.24 -14.77 -1.38
CA SER A 370 -29.40 -15.67 -1.21
C SER A 370 -29.18 -17.01 -1.93
N ALA A 371 -29.87 -18.07 -1.50
CA ALA A 371 -29.79 -19.39 -2.15
C ALA A 371 -30.09 -19.31 -3.67
N GLU A 372 -31.03 -18.44 -4.04
CA GLU A 372 -31.35 -18.03 -5.42
C GLU A 372 -30.13 -17.48 -6.19
N LEU A 373 -29.30 -16.64 -5.55
CA LEU A 373 -28.07 -16.11 -6.15
C LEU A 373 -26.98 -17.18 -6.31
N LEU A 374 -26.90 -18.14 -5.39
CA LEU A 374 -25.98 -19.28 -5.51
C LEU A 374 -26.41 -20.21 -6.66
N GLU A 375 -27.70 -20.47 -6.82
CA GLU A 375 -28.26 -21.21 -7.97
C GLU A 375 -28.01 -20.47 -9.29
N ILE A 376 -28.20 -19.14 -9.32
CA ILE A 376 -27.86 -18.25 -10.44
C ILE A 376 -26.38 -18.34 -10.83
N GLU A 377 -25.48 -18.46 -9.86
CA GLU A 377 -24.03 -18.59 -10.08
C GLU A 377 -23.64 -19.99 -10.56
N GLU A 378 -24.28 -21.05 -10.06
CA GLU A 378 -24.08 -22.42 -10.55
C GLU A 378 -24.55 -22.57 -12.01
N LEU A 379 -25.77 -22.11 -12.32
CA LEU A 379 -26.33 -22.12 -13.68
C LEU A 379 -25.46 -21.33 -14.66
N HIS A 380 -24.94 -20.17 -14.24
CA HIS A 380 -24.00 -19.39 -15.04
C HIS A 380 -22.68 -20.12 -15.27
N ARG A 381 -22.11 -20.76 -14.24
CA ARG A 381 -20.84 -21.50 -14.33
C ARG A 381 -20.97 -22.69 -15.26
N ALA A 382 -22.03 -23.48 -15.11
CA ALA A 382 -22.37 -24.59 -15.99
C ALA A 382 -22.59 -24.14 -17.44
N ALA A 383 -23.33 -23.04 -17.65
CA ALA A 383 -23.54 -22.50 -18.99
C ALA A 383 -22.25 -21.96 -19.64
N CYS A 384 -21.35 -21.33 -18.87
CA CYS A 384 -20.04 -20.91 -19.36
C CYS A 384 -19.14 -22.09 -19.73
N ALA A 385 -19.09 -23.14 -18.90
CA ALA A 385 -18.31 -24.36 -19.18
C ALA A 385 -18.79 -25.04 -20.48
N ASN A 386 -20.10 -25.09 -20.70
CA ASN A 386 -20.73 -25.64 -21.91
C ASN A 386 -20.77 -24.66 -23.10
N ARG A 387 -20.11 -23.49 -23.01
CA ARG A 387 -20.09 -22.43 -24.05
C ARG A 387 -21.48 -21.95 -24.51
N GLN A 388 -22.48 -22.05 -23.65
CA GLN A 388 -23.84 -21.59 -23.93
C GLN A 388 -23.90 -20.06 -23.92
N ALA A 389 -24.70 -19.49 -24.82
CA ALA A 389 -24.85 -18.04 -24.92
C ALA A 389 -25.70 -17.44 -23.77
N MET A 390 -26.68 -18.19 -23.27
CA MET A 390 -27.60 -17.76 -22.23
C MET A 390 -27.98 -18.94 -21.34
N TYR A 391 -28.39 -18.64 -20.11
CA TYR A 391 -29.13 -19.55 -19.23
C TYR A 391 -30.44 -18.89 -18.80
N THR A 392 -31.37 -19.67 -18.26
CA THR A 392 -32.63 -19.14 -17.72
C THR A 392 -32.46 -18.82 -16.24
N ASP A 393 -32.79 -17.59 -15.85
CA ASP A 393 -32.82 -17.14 -14.46
C ASP A 393 -33.96 -17.86 -13.69
N PRO A 394 -33.68 -18.61 -12.61
CA PRO A 394 -34.64 -19.52 -12.00
C PRO A 394 -35.81 -18.80 -11.31
N ALA A 395 -35.57 -17.59 -10.78
CA ALA A 395 -36.59 -16.80 -10.09
C ALA A 395 -37.44 -15.94 -11.03
N THR A 396 -36.84 -15.39 -12.09
CA THR A 396 -37.53 -14.44 -13.00
C THR A 396 -37.93 -15.03 -14.35
N GLY A 397 -37.42 -16.20 -14.72
CA GLY A 397 -37.66 -16.84 -16.03
C GLY A 397 -36.99 -16.14 -17.22
N TYR A 398 -36.25 -15.05 -17.02
CA TYR A 398 -35.59 -14.32 -18.10
C TYR A 398 -34.33 -15.05 -18.60
N SER A 399 -34.06 -14.95 -19.90
CA SER A 399 -32.78 -15.41 -20.48
C SER A 399 -31.66 -14.42 -20.16
N VAL A 400 -30.63 -14.88 -19.43
CA VAL A 400 -29.48 -14.07 -19.01
C VAL A 400 -28.24 -14.47 -19.83
N MET A 401 -27.57 -13.48 -20.41
CA MET A 401 -26.34 -13.69 -21.18
C MET A 401 -25.18 -14.13 -20.28
N THR A 402 -24.44 -15.17 -20.72
CA THR A 402 -23.27 -15.69 -19.99
C THR A 402 -22.06 -14.76 -20.12
N ALA A 403 -21.13 -14.86 -19.17
CA ALA A 403 -19.87 -14.12 -19.26
C ALA A 403 -19.06 -14.56 -20.50
N HIS A 404 -19.16 -15.83 -20.89
CA HIS A 404 -18.51 -16.38 -22.09
C HIS A 404 -18.92 -15.63 -23.37
N ILE A 405 -20.20 -15.56 -23.71
CA ILE A 405 -20.65 -14.88 -24.94
C ILE A 405 -20.44 -13.37 -24.90
N LEU A 406 -20.42 -12.78 -23.70
CA LEU A 406 -20.11 -11.37 -23.53
C LEU A 406 -18.62 -11.10 -23.79
N LYS A 407 -17.70 -11.94 -23.28
CA LYS A 407 -16.25 -11.86 -23.58
C LYS A 407 -15.96 -11.96 -25.08
N GLU A 408 -16.64 -12.85 -25.81
CA GLU A 408 -16.48 -13.00 -27.27
C GLU A 408 -16.87 -11.76 -28.08
N ARG A 409 -17.66 -10.83 -27.51
CA ARG A 409 -18.05 -9.60 -28.20
C ARG A 409 -16.96 -8.53 -28.18
N GLN A 410 -15.96 -8.66 -27.29
CA GLN A 410 -14.91 -7.67 -27.04
C GLN A 410 -15.45 -6.25 -26.79
N VAL A 411 -16.67 -6.07 -26.25
CA VAL A 411 -17.31 -4.75 -26.11
C VAL A 411 -18.43 -4.69 -25.06
N CYS A 412 -18.49 -3.58 -24.31
CA CYS A 412 -19.43 -3.22 -23.22
C CYS A 412 -20.58 -4.21 -22.91
N CYS A 413 -21.82 -4.04 -23.38
CA CYS A 413 -22.36 -3.04 -24.31
C CYS A 413 -23.02 -1.82 -23.63
N GLY A 414 -22.96 -1.68 -22.30
CA GLY A 414 -23.54 -0.55 -21.54
C GLY A 414 -24.93 -0.82 -20.94
N ASN A 415 -25.52 -2.00 -21.18
CA ASN A 415 -26.87 -2.36 -20.73
C ASN A 415 -26.96 -2.90 -19.28
N GLY A 416 -25.88 -2.87 -18.48
CA GLY A 416 -25.90 -3.38 -17.09
C GLY A 416 -26.23 -4.87 -16.97
N CYS A 417 -25.66 -5.71 -17.84
CA CYS A 417 -25.92 -7.14 -17.88
C CYS A 417 -25.41 -7.86 -16.61
N ARG A 418 -26.22 -8.72 -15.98
CA ARG A 418 -25.91 -9.45 -14.73
C ARG A 418 -24.50 -10.07 -14.68
N HIS A 419 -23.98 -10.55 -15.81
CA HIS A 419 -22.66 -11.20 -15.92
C HIS A 419 -21.69 -10.48 -16.87
N CYS A 420 -21.75 -9.14 -16.91
CA CYS A 420 -20.80 -8.33 -17.67
C CYS A 420 -19.37 -8.63 -17.22
N PRO A 421 -18.49 -9.17 -18.09
CA PRO A 421 -17.10 -9.51 -17.74
C PRO A 421 -16.19 -8.27 -17.71
N TYR A 422 -16.74 -7.10 -18.09
CA TYR A 422 -16.02 -5.85 -18.31
C TYR A 422 -16.22 -4.84 -17.17
N GLY A 423 -16.54 -5.29 -15.94
CA GLY A 423 -16.74 -4.40 -14.78
C GLY A 423 -17.74 -3.27 -15.01
N HIS A 424 -18.73 -3.49 -15.88
CA HIS A 424 -19.66 -2.45 -16.32
C HIS A 424 -18.99 -1.15 -16.84
N ALA A 425 -17.80 -1.25 -17.46
CA ALA A 425 -16.97 -0.13 -17.92
C ALA A 425 -17.66 0.93 -18.81
N ASN A 426 -18.83 0.64 -19.38
CA ASN A 426 -19.59 1.58 -20.21
C ASN A 426 -21.07 1.72 -19.77
N VAL A 427 -21.41 1.36 -18.53
CA VAL A 427 -22.78 1.48 -18.01
C VAL A 427 -22.95 2.87 -17.39
N LYS A 428 -23.63 3.77 -18.10
CA LYS A 428 -23.78 5.17 -17.67
C LYS A 428 -24.49 5.30 -16.31
N ASP A 429 -25.60 4.59 -16.11
CA ASP A 429 -26.39 4.62 -14.88
C ASP A 429 -25.66 3.93 -13.70
N PRO A 430 -25.29 4.66 -12.62
CA PRO A 430 -24.61 4.08 -11.46
C PRO A 430 -25.39 2.98 -10.75
N SER A 431 -26.72 3.07 -10.68
CA SER A 431 -27.57 2.09 -9.97
C SER A 431 -27.54 0.69 -10.60
N ARG A 432 -27.08 0.61 -11.86
CA ARG A 432 -26.96 -0.63 -12.65
C ARG A 432 -25.53 -1.19 -12.65
N ARG A 433 -24.57 -0.53 -12.01
CA ARG A 433 -23.16 -0.96 -11.92
C ARG A 433 -22.98 -1.96 -10.78
N LYS A 434 -23.37 -3.22 -11.01
CA LYS A 434 -23.33 -4.30 -9.98
C LYS A 434 -22.17 -5.30 -10.12
N ASN A 435 -21.25 -5.08 -11.06
CA ASN A 435 -20.16 -6.02 -11.40
C ASN A 435 -18.84 -5.28 -11.41
N THR A 436 -17.82 -5.92 -10.84
CA THR A 436 -16.41 -5.53 -10.87
C THR A 436 -15.66 -6.19 -12.03
N LEU A 437 -14.42 -5.75 -12.30
CA LEU A 437 -13.50 -6.48 -13.17
C LEU A 437 -12.99 -7.75 -12.46
N ALA A 438 -13.05 -8.89 -13.14
CA ALA A 438 -12.68 -10.21 -12.59
C ALA A 438 -11.44 -10.81 -13.30
N GLY A 439 -10.56 -9.96 -13.83
CA GLY A 439 -9.38 -10.35 -14.62
C GLY A 439 -9.18 -9.46 -15.85
N ASN A 440 -8.13 -9.74 -16.63
CA ASN A 440 -7.77 -8.97 -17.81
C ASN A 440 -8.91 -8.90 -18.84
N VAL A 441 -9.12 -7.70 -19.37
CA VAL A 441 -10.26 -7.33 -20.21
C VAL A 441 -9.75 -6.64 -21.47
N PHE A 442 -10.17 -7.16 -22.62
CA PHE A 442 -9.88 -6.56 -23.92
C PHE A 442 -11.17 -5.96 -24.52
N LEU A 443 -11.14 -4.67 -24.82
CA LEU A 443 -12.23 -3.86 -25.34
C LEU A 443 -11.87 -3.31 -26.73
N GLN A 444 -12.78 -3.46 -27.67
CA GLN A 444 -12.78 -2.83 -28.98
C GLN A 444 -13.71 -1.61 -28.96
N PRO A 445 -13.38 -0.51 -29.66
CA PRO A 445 -14.26 0.64 -29.79
C PRO A 445 -15.55 0.24 -30.54
N ARG A 446 -16.70 0.74 -30.07
CA ARG A 446 -18.03 0.44 -30.65
C ARG A 446 -18.26 1.20 -31.94
N ARG A 447 -17.79 2.44 -31.99
CA ARG A 447 -17.96 3.39 -33.08
C ARG A 447 -16.65 3.54 -33.84
N ARG A 448 -16.79 3.81 -35.13
CA ARG A 448 -15.72 4.29 -35.99
C ARG A 448 -16.22 5.45 -36.84
N SER A 449 -15.36 6.43 -37.09
CA SER A 449 -15.72 7.67 -37.77
C SER A 449 -16.15 7.43 -39.20
N ARG A 450 -17.20 8.14 -39.63
CA ARG A 450 -17.70 8.05 -41.01
C ARG A 450 -16.65 8.64 -41.96
N GLY A 451 -16.33 7.91 -43.02
CA GLY A 451 -15.34 8.31 -44.03
C GLY A 451 -14.04 7.50 -43.97
N PHE A 452 -13.67 6.97 -42.81
CA PHE A 452 -12.51 6.08 -42.68
C PHE A 452 -12.85 4.63 -43.01
N ALA A 453 -11.86 3.88 -43.50
CA ALA A 453 -11.98 2.45 -43.73
C ALA A 453 -12.31 1.71 -42.41
N LYS A 454 -13.19 0.70 -42.47
CA LYS A 454 -13.62 -0.09 -41.29
C LYS A 454 -12.49 -0.88 -40.59
N ASP A 455 -11.29 -0.83 -41.17
CA ASP A 455 -10.08 -1.60 -40.88
C ASP A 455 -8.85 -0.69 -40.69
N ALA A 456 -9.02 0.63 -40.74
CA ALA A 456 -7.97 1.59 -40.40
C ALA A 456 -7.47 1.38 -38.94
N PRO A 457 -6.22 1.73 -38.60
CA PRO A 457 -5.62 1.40 -37.30
C PRO A 457 -6.31 2.02 -36.07
N GLY A 458 -7.11 3.08 -36.24
CA GLY A 458 -7.68 3.89 -35.16
C GLY A 458 -6.79 5.11 -34.88
N GLY A 459 -7.13 5.95 -33.91
CA GLY A 459 -6.29 7.09 -33.49
C GLY A 459 -6.19 8.26 -34.48
N GLN A 460 -7.00 8.30 -35.53
CA GLN A 460 -6.89 9.32 -36.60
C GLN A 460 -7.07 10.76 -36.10
N LEU A 461 -7.77 10.93 -34.98
CA LEU A 461 -7.90 12.21 -34.27
C LEU A 461 -6.53 12.82 -33.89
N LEU A 462 -5.52 11.98 -33.65
CA LEU A 462 -4.18 12.40 -33.24
C LEU A 462 -3.19 12.46 -34.41
N TRP A 463 -3.40 11.68 -35.48
CA TRP A 463 -2.54 11.68 -36.68
C TRP A 463 -2.33 13.10 -37.25
N PRO A 464 -1.10 13.52 -37.64
CA PRO A 464 -0.85 14.87 -38.10
C PRO A 464 -1.70 15.27 -39.33
N GLU A 465 -2.15 16.52 -39.35
CA GLU A 465 -2.93 17.05 -40.48
C GLU A 465 -2.04 17.23 -41.72
N GLY A 466 -2.52 16.80 -42.88
CA GLY A 466 -1.77 16.86 -44.14
C GLY A 466 -0.65 15.82 -44.29
N ALA A 467 -0.45 14.92 -43.32
CA ALA A 467 0.44 13.78 -43.49
C ALA A 467 -0.26 12.68 -44.32
N ASP A 468 0.24 12.44 -45.53
CA ASP A 468 -0.29 11.43 -46.44
C ASP A 468 -0.29 10.03 -45.81
N ALA A 469 -1.38 9.28 -46.05
CA ALA A 469 -1.50 7.91 -45.58
C ALA A 469 -0.63 6.99 -46.43
N VAL A 470 0.52 6.59 -45.92
CA VAL A 470 1.40 5.57 -46.53
C VAL A 470 0.65 4.23 -46.57
N SER A 471 0.15 3.88 -47.75
CA SER A 471 -0.70 2.69 -47.98
C SER A 471 0.07 1.37 -48.03
N ASP A 472 1.36 1.45 -48.34
CA ASP A 472 2.18 0.30 -48.70
C ASP A 472 3.10 -0.08 -47.53
N GLY A 473 2.65 -1.01 -46.70
CA GLY A 473 3.44 -1.56 -45.59
C GLY A 473 2.60 -2.25 -44.53
N VAL A 474 3.24 -3.06 -43.69
CA VAL A 474 2.59 -3.68 -42.52
C VAL A 474 2.51 -2.64 -41.41
N ASN A 475 1.30 -2.38 -40.88
CA ASN A 475 1.15 -1.50 -39.72
C ASN A 475 1.71 -2.20 -38.47
N ASP A 476 2.74 -1.60 -37.87
CA ASP A 476 3.29 -2.00 -36.57
C ASP A 476 2.21 -2.15 -35.51
N LEU A 477 2.27 -3.21 -34.68
CA LEU A 477 1.41 -3.37 -33.50
C LEU A 477 2.14 -2.80 -32.28
N VAL A 478 1.68 -1.65 -31.79
CA VAL A 478 2.29 -0.93 -30.66
C VAL A 478 1.36 -0.96 -29.46
N VAL A 479 1.91 -1.18 -28.25
CA VAL A 479 1.13 -1.07 -27.01
C VAL A 479 1.51 0.21 -26.26
N ALA A 480 0.56 1.13 -26.11
CA ALA A 480 0.78 2.38 -25.38
C ALA A 480 0.24 2.26 -23.95
N PHE A 481 1.12 2.47 -22.97
CA PHE A 481 0.72 2.53 -21.56
C PHE A 481 -0.03 3.82 -21.31
N TRP A 482 -1.30 3.68 -20.93
CA TRP A 482 -2.27 4.76 -20.91
C TRP A 482 -2.73 5.00 -19.46
N SER A 483 -2.32 6.13 -18.89
CA SER A 483 -2.80 6.57 -17.57
C SER A 483 -4.17 7.23 -17.65
N GLY A 484 -4.54 7.74 -18.83
CA GLY A 484 -5.70 8.62 -19.02
C GLY A 484 -5.42 10.09 -18.75
N GLY A 485 -4.17 10.44 -18.41
CA GLY A 485 -3.69 11.79 -18.20
C GLY A 485 -2.89 12.37 -19.36
N LYS A 486 -2.56 13.67 -19.24
CA LYS A 486 -1.94 14.50 -20.26
C LYS A 486 -0.63 13.92 -20.82
N ASP A 487 0.12 13.19 -20.02
CA ASP A 487 1.48 12.71 -20.35
C ASP A 487 1.41 11.52 -21.32
N SER A 488 0.52 10.57 -21.02
CA SER A 488 0.19 9.48 -21.95
C SER A 488 -0.46 9.97 -23.25
N PHE A 489 -1.19 11.10 -23.18
CA PHE A 489 -1.81 11.74 -24.34
C PHE A 489 -0.78 12.44 -25.24
N LEU A 490 0.18 13.16 -24.67
CA LEU A 490 1.33 13.72 -25.38
C LEU A 490 2.20 12.63 -26.00
N ALA A 491 2.51 11.57 -25.25
CA ALA A 491 3.32 10.46 -25.75
C ALA A 491 2.68 9.77 -26.95
N LEU A 492 1.35 9.58 -26.94
CA LEU A 492 0.62 9.02 -28.07
C LEU A 492 0.59 9.97 -29.29
N SER A 493 0.46 11.29 -29.09
CA SER A 493 0.57 12.27 -30.20
C SER A 493 1.98 12.26 -30.80
N ALA A 494 3.01 12.34 -29.96
CA ALA A 494 4.41 12.34 -30.36
C ALA A 494 4.83 11.03 -31.07
N LEU A 495 4.24 9.89 -30.71
CA LEU A 495 4.38 8.64 -31.46
C LEU A 495 3.87 8.78 -32.90
N TYR A 496 2.65 9.29 -33.09
CA TYR A 496 2.07 9.47 -34.42
C TYR A 496 2.81 10.54 -35.25
N GLU A 497 3.27 11.61 -34.61
CA GLU A 497 4.14 12.62 -35.24
C GLU A 497 5.46 12.02 -35.72
N GLY A 498 6.11 11.17 -34.91
CA GLY A 498 7.32 10.45 -35.29
C GLY A 498 7.10 9.51 -36.49
N TYR A 499 6.04 8.69 -36.46
CA TYR A 499 5.68 7.80 -37.58
C TYR A 499 5.41 8.58 -38.87
N ALA A 500 4.69 9.70 -38.80
CA ALA A 500 4.42 10.55 -39.96
C ALA A 500 5.69 11.22 -40.51
N ALA A 501 6.56 11.75 -39.62
CA ALA A 501 7.83 12.37 -40.01
C ALA A 501 8.81 11.37 -40.66
N GLU A 502 8.81 10.12 -40.20
CA GLU A 502 9.58 9.01 -40.77
C GLU A 502 8.93 8.37 -42.01
N GLN A 503 7.79 8.90 -42.48
CA GLN A 503 7.00 8.35 -43.61
C GLN A 503 6.65 6.87 -43.44
N LYS A 504 6.34 6.46 -42.20
CA LYS A 504 5.90 5.10 -41.86
C LYS A 504 4.37 4.99 -41.94
N PRO A 505 3.81 3.81 -42.33
CA PRO A 505 2.40 3.53 -42.17
C PRO A 505 1.93 3.71 -40.72
N MET A 506 0.76 4.32 -40.53
CA MET A 506 0.20 4.60 -39.20
C MET A 506 0.13 3.31 -38.35
N PRO A 507 0.66 3.29 -37.11
CA PRO A 507 0.74 2.08 -36.30
C PRO A 507 -0.64 1.69 -35.74
N ARG A 508 -0.86 0.38 -35.60
CA ARG A 508 -1.99 -0.19 -34.86
C ARG A 508 -1.69 -0.10 -33.37
N VAL A 509 -2.22 0.92 -32.71
CA VAL A 509 -2.03 1.12 -31.27
C VAL A 509 -3.09 0.36 -30.47
N VAL A 510 -2.67 -0.29 -29.38
CA VAL A 510 -3.54 -0.79 -28.31
C VAL A 510 -3.20 -0.03 -27.04
N LEU A 511 -4.19 0.59 -26.41
CA LEU A 511 -4.03 1.22 -25.10
C LEU A 511 -3.98 0.14 -24.03
N LEU A 512 -3.08 0.25 -23.05
CA LEU A 512 -2.99 -0.65 -21.90
C LEU A 512 -3.03 0.15 -20.60
N THR A 513 -3.91 -0.25 -19.68
CA THR A 513 -4.10 0.42 -18.38
C THR A 513 -4.28 -0.62 -17.29
N THR A 514 -3.63 -0.44 -16.14
CA THR A 514 -3.87 -1.22 -14.93
C THR A 514 -4.99 -0.61 -14.09
N VAL A 515 -5.85 -1.46 -13.53
CA VAL A 515 -7.02 -1.05 -12.75
C VAL A 515 -7.13 -1.94 -11.51
N ASP A 516 -7.39 -1.35 -10.35
CA ASP A 516 -7.76 -2.13 -9.17
C ASP A 516 -9.17 -2.74 -9.37
N PRO A 517 -9.34 -4.07 -9.33
CA PRO A 517 -10.63 -4.72 -9.52
C PRO A 517 -11.66 -4.40 -8.44
N LYS A 518 -11.27 -3.94 -7.23
CA LYS A 518 -12.21 -3.59 -6.16
C LYS A 518 -12.87 -2.22 -6.43
N SER A 519 -12.07 -1.17 -6.57
CA SER A 519 -12.54 0.20 -6.82
C SER A 519 -12.96 0.45 -8.28
N ASN A 520 -12.43 -0.32 -9.24
CA ASN A 520 -12.48 -0.06 -10.68
C ASN A 520 -11.81 1.27 -11.10
N MET A 521 -10.88 1.78 -10.28
CA MET A 521 -10.07 2.98 -10.53
C MET A 521 -8.66 2.61 -10.98
N VAL A 522 -8.03 3.49 -11.75
CA VAL A 522 -6.58 3.49 -12.00
C VAL A 522 -5.91 4.02 -10.73
N PRO A 523 -5.07 3.23 -10.04
CA PRO A 523 -4.38 3.66 -8.83
C PRO A 523 -3.52 4.91 -9.08
N ILE A 524 -3.31 5.72 -8.04
CA ILE A 524 -2.56 6.99 -8.04
C ILE A 524 -3.25 8.12 -8.85
N GLN A 525 -3.67 7.84 -10.09
CA GLN A 525 -4.29 8.82 -11.00
C GLN A 525 -5.70 9.25 -10.60
N ASP A 526 -6.41 8.41 -9.83
CA ASP A 526 -7.83 8.51 -9.47
C ASP A 526 -8.78 8.66 -10.68
N ILE A 527 -8.53 7.85 -11.73
CA ILE A 527 -9.35 7.85 -12.96
C ILE A 527 -10.12 6.54 -13.04
N SER A 528 -11.45 6.62 -13.19
CA SER A 528 -12.27 5.41 -13.34
C SER A 528 -11.97 4.68 -14.65
N SER A 529 -11.98 3.35 -14.62
CA SER A 529 -11.92 2.50 -15.81
C SER A 529 -13.00 2.81 -16.86
N GLN A 530 -14.11 3.45 -16.46
CA GLN A 530 -15.13 3.95 -17.38
C GLN A 530 -14.66 5.17 -18.17
N THR A 531 -13.96 6.09 -17.50
CA THR A 531 -13.33 7.24 -18.13
C THR A 531 -12.26 6.78 -19.12
N ILE A 532 -11.42 5.82 -18.73
CA ILE A 532 -10.42 5.20 -19.62
C ILE A 532 -11.10 4.54 -20.85
N ALA A 533 -12.18 3.79 -20.65
CA ALA A 533 -12.92 3.17 -21.75
C ALA A 533 -13.56 4.21 -22.70
N ALA A 534 -14.03 5.34 -22.16
CA ALA A 534 -14.57 6.44 -22.94
C ALA A 534 -13.49 7.22 -23.71
N GLN A 535 -12.29 7.38 -23.16
CA GLN A 535 -11.12 7.91 -23.87
C GLN A 535 -10.72 7.01 -25.04
N ALA A 536 -10.62 5.70 -24.82
CA ALA A 536 -10.31 4.72 -25.86
C ALA A 536 -11.35 4.71 -26.99
N GLU A 537 -12.64 4.82 -26.65
CA GLU A 537 -13.74 4.95 -27.61
C GLU A 537 -13.62 6.25 -28.42
N ALA A 538 -13.30 7.39 -27.79
CA ALA A 538 -13.12 8.67 -28.47
C ALA A 538 -11.89 8.72 -29.39
N LEU A 539 -10.84 7.97 -29.05
CA LEU A 539 -9.65 7.77 -29.88
C LEU A 539 -9.84 6.68 -30.95
N GLU A 540 -10.95 5.94 -30.92
CA GLU A 540 -11.20 4.75 -31.77
C GLU A 540 -10.10 3.67 -31.66
N LEU A 541 -9.50 3.54 -30.48
CA LEU A 541 -8.42 2.58 -30.19
C LEU A 541 -8.91 1.39 -29.33
N PRO A 542 -8.42 0.16 -29.57
CA PRO A 542 -8.60 -0.95 -28.63
C PRO A 542 -7.94 -0.66 -27.28
N LEU A 543 -8.51 -1.21 -26.22
CA LEU A 543 -8.08 -1.03 -24.83
C LEU A 543 -7.96 -2.37 -24.12
N CYS A 544 -6.79 -2.61 -23.51
CA CYS A 544 -6.55 -3.69 -22.57
C CYS A 544 -6.56 -3.15 -21.14
N LEU A 545 -7.64 -3.41 -20.41
CA LEU A 545 -7.72 -3.20 -18.97
C LEU A 545 -7.11 -4.42 -18.27
N VAL A 546 -5.98 -4.23 -17.62
CA VAL A 546 -5.29 -5.26 -16.84
C VAL A 546 -5.79 -5.14 -15.41
N ALA A 547 -6.50 -6.15 -14.94
CA ALA A 547 -6.93 -6.19 -13.54
C ALA A 547 -5.71 -6.58 -12.71
N VAL A 548 -5.23 -5.65 -11.89
CA VAL A 548 -4.13 -5.89 -10.95
C VAL A 548 -4.67 -5.56 -9.57
N GLY A 549 -4.91 -6.60 -8.77
CA GLY A 549 -5.22 -6.40 -7.36
C GLY A 549 -4.03 -5.84 -6.61
N LEU A 550 -4.30 -5.09 -5.54
CA LEU A 550 -3.33 -4.88 -4.46
C LEU A 550 -2.66 -6.23 -4.15
N GLY A 551 -1.34 -6.31 -4.23
CA GLY A 551 -0.55 -7.52 -3.93
C GLY A 551 -0.28 -8.49 -5.08
N ASP A 552 -0.94 -8.33 -6.24
CA ASP A 552 -0.60 -9.11 -7.44
C ASP A 552 0.81 -8.77 -7.95
N LYS A 553 1.47 -9.71 -8.61
CA LYS A 553 2.73 -9.45 -9.32
C LYS A 553 2.46 -8.57 -10.56
N TYR A 554 2.44 -7.25 -10.36
CA TYR A 554 2.22 -6.20 -11.37
C TYR A 554 2.89 -6.53 -12.72
N THR A 555 4.20 -6.79 -12.72
CA THR A 555 4.96 -7.13 -13.94
C THR A 555 4.50 -8.42 -14.63
N SER A 556 4.05 -9.45 -13.89
CA SER A 556 3.54 -10.67 -14.54
C SER A 556 2.11 -10.52 -15.05
N ALA A 557 1.27 -9.73 -14.38
CA ALA A 557 -0.07 -9.39 -14.89
C ALA A 557 0.04 -8.62 -16.21
N LEU A 558 0.97 -7.65 -16.28
CA LEU A 558 1.34 -6.94 -17.51
C LEU A 558 1.90 -7.87 -18.59
N ARG A 559 2.89 -8.73 -18.25
CA ARG A 559 3.44 -9.71 -19.22
C ARG A 559 2.38 -10.67 -19.77
N SER A 560 1.44 -11.13 -18.94
CA SER A 560 0.31 -11.96 -19.38
C SER A 560 -0.63 -11.19 -20.31
N ALA A 561 -0.91 -9.92 -20.03
CA ALA A 561 -1.75 -9.08 -20.90
C ALA A 561 -1.07 -8.82 -22.26
N LEU A 562 0.23 -8.49 -22.26
CA LEU A 562 1.03 -8.28 -23.47
C LEU A 562 1.09 -9.54 -24.34
N HIS A 563 1.27 -10.71 -23.74
CA HIS A 563 1.22 -12.00 -24.44
C HIS A 563 -0.13 -12.25 -25.14
N ASP A 564 -1.25 -11.86 -24.52
CA ASP A 564 -2.59 -12.15 -25.04
C ASP A 564 -3.08 -11.16 -26.11
N ILE A 565 -2.61 -9.90 -26.10
CA ILE A 565 -3.03 -8.84 -27.03
C ILE A 565 -2.97 -9.25 -28.52
N PRO A 566 -1.87 -9.84 -29.02
CA PRO A 566 -1.77 -10.36 -30.40
C PRO A 566 -2.95 -11.25 -30.85
N GLU A 567 -3.34 -12.20 -30.01
CA GLU A 567 -4.45 -13.11 -30.28
C GLU A 567 -5.81 -12.43 -30.15
N GLN A 568 -5.97 -11.45 -29.25
CA GLN A 568 -7.20 -10.66 -29.15
C GLN A 568 -7.44 -9.80 -30.40
N ILE A 569 -6.39 -9.22 -30.98
CA ILE A 569 -6.45 -8.46 -32.24
C ILE A 569 -6.88 -9.37 -33.40
N LYS A 570 -6.26 -10.56 -33.51
CA LYS A 570 -6.55 -11.56 -34.55
C LYS A 570 -8.00 -12.07 -34.53
N ARG A 571 -8.62 -12.15 -33.35
CA ARG A 571 -9.99 -12.67 -33.16
C ARG A 571 -11.11 -11.74 -33.65
N THR A 572 -10.80 -10.49 -34.00
CA THR A 572 -11.80 -9.53 -34.49
C THR A 572 -12.52 -10.04 -35.74
N LYS A 573 -13.86 -9.85 -35.79
CA LYS A 573 -14.77 -10.56 -36.71
C LYS A 573 -14.48 -10.41 -38.22
N LYS A 574 -13.57 -9.53 -38.64
CA LYS A 574 -13.21 -9.31 -40.06
C LYS A 574 -12.14 -10.28 -40.58
N PHE A 575 -11.21 -10.76 -39.73
CA PHE A 575 -10.21 -11.79 -40.11
C PHE A 575 -10.85 -13.10 -40.62
N ARG A 576 -12.10 -13.40 -40.21
CA ARG A 576 -12.83 -14.59 -40.68
C ARG A 576 -13.32 -14.51 -42.13
N LYS A 577 -13.21 -13.37 -42.82
CA LYS A 577 -13.68 -13.21 -44.22
C LYS A 577 -12.58 -13.28 -45.28
N ALA A 578 -11.31 -13.10 -44.92
CA ALA A 578 -10.15 -13.33 -45.79
C ALA A 578 -9.68 -14.79 -45.67
N ARG A 579 -10.54 -15.74 -46.03
CA ARG A 579 -10.35 -17.17 -45.73
C ARG A 579 -9.53 -17.90 -46.81
N THR A 580 -8.30 -17.44 -47.07
CA THR A 580 -7.39 -18.06 -48.05
C THR A 580 -5.91 -18.11 -47.65
N GLU A 581 -5.44 -17.30 -46.70
CA GLU A 581 -4.04 -17.34 -46.24
C GLU A 581 -3.96 -17.44 -44.72
N ILE A 582 -2.95 -18.17 -44.22
CA ILE A 582 -2.68 -18.29 -42.79
C ILE A 582 -1.88 -17.06 -42.38
N GLU A 583 -2.56 -15.94 -42.17
CA GLU A 583 -1.91 -14.74 -41.64
C GLU A 583 -1.31 -15.03 -40.25
N ALA A 584 -0.02 -14.75 -40.13
CA ALA A 584 0.73 -14.88 -38.88
C ALA A 584 0.10 -13.99 -37.79
N THR A 585 0.13 -14.46 -36.54
CA THR A 585 -0.33 -13.63 -35.41
C THR A 585 0.61 -12.42 -35.28
N PRO A 586 0.10 -11.18 -35.25
CA PRO A 586 0.95 -9.98 -35.27
C PRO A 586 1.74 -9.83 -33.97
N THR A 587 3.05 -9.64 -34.07
CA THR A 587 3.94 -9.40 -32.91
C THR A 587 3.87 -7.95 -32.46
N ILE A 588 3.95 -7.69 -31.15
CA ILE A 588 4.12 -6.33 -30.62
C ILE A 588 5.52 -5.84 -31.00
N SER A 589 5.61 -4.71 -31.70
CA SER A 589 6.88 -4.11 -32.13
C SER A 589 7.50 -3.21 -31.05
N ALA A 590 6.67 -2.47 -30.30
CA ALA A 590 7.14 -1.58 -29.25
C ALA A 590 6.13 -1.39 -28.10
N LEU A 591 6.66 -1.05 -26.92
CA LEU A 591 5.91 -0.51 -25.79
C LEU A 591 6.18 1.00 -25.68
N VAL A 592 5.13 1.81 -25.55
CA VAL A 592 5.22 3.27 -25.48
C VAL A 592 4.81 3.76 -24.10
N PHE A 593 5.62 4.65 -23.52
CA PHE A 593 5.43 5.22 -22.18
C PHE A 593 5.40 6.74 -22.22
N GLY A 594 4.67 7.33 -21.27
CA GLY A 594 4.52 8.78 -21.11
C GLY A 594 5.39 9.40 -20.01
N ASP A 595 6.48 8.72 -19.62
CA ASP A 595 7.38 9.19 -18.56
C ASP A 595 8.13 10.45 -19.03
N LEU A 596 8.27 11.47 -18.17
CA LEU A 596 8.85 12.74 -18.55
C LEU A 596 10.35 12.80 -18.23
N HIS A 597 10.76 12.53 -16.98
CA HIS A 597 12.20 12.57 -16.62
C HIS A 597 12.65 11.75 -15.41
N LEU A 598 11.78 10.97 -14.75
CA LEU A 598 12.14 10.15 -13.58
C LEU A 598 12.99 8.92 -13.97
N GLU A 599 14.31 9.04 -13.81
CA GLU A 599 15.31 8.04 -14.25
C GLU A 599 15.11 6.65 -13.62
N ASP A 600 14.66 6.60 -12.37
CA ASP A 600 14.36 5.38 -11.63
C ASP A 600 13.15 4.63 -12.22
N ILE A 601 12.07 5.36 -12.56
CA ILE A 601 10.90 4.80 -13.25
C ILE A 601 11.28 4.25 -14.63
N ARG A 602 12.08 5.01 -15.39
CA ARG A 602 12.56 4.56 -16.70
C ARG A 602 13.46 3.32 -16.59
N ALA A 603 14.44 3.33 -15.68
CA ALA A 603 15.34 2.21 -15.47
C ALA A 603 14.59 0.95 -15.04
N TRP A 604 13.55 1.09 -14.20
CA TRP A 604 12.65 -0.01 -13.85
C TRP A 604 11.94 -0.59 -15.08
N ARG A 605 11.43 0.24 -16.00
CA ARG A 605 10.79 -0.25 -17.25
C ARG A 605 11.77 -0.98 -18.15
N GLU A 606 12.97 -0.43 -18.32
CA GLU A 606 14.06 -1.04 -19.11
C GLU A 606 14.44 -2.42 -18.54
N GLN A 607 14.57 -2.53 -17.21
CA GLN A 607 14.78 -3.82 -16.53
C GLN A 607 13.59 -4.77 -16.66
N ALA A 608 12.36 -4.27 -16.55
CA ALA A 608 11.15 -5.08 -16.51
C ALA A 608 10.70 -5.63 -17.87
N PHE A 609 10.98 -4.91 -18.97
CA PHE A 609 10.44 -5.22 -20.31
C PHE A 609 11.47 -5.14 -21.46
N GLY A 610 12.62 -4.48 -21.28
CA GLY A 610 13.58 -4.18 -22.36
C GLY A 610 14.31 -5.40 -22.95
N GLN A 611 14.19 -6.58 -22.31
CA GLN A 611 14.68 -7.84 -22.86
C GLN A 611 13.73 -8.43 -23.93
N ASP A 612 12.43 -8.13 -23.84
CA ASP A 612 11.38 -8.76 -24.64
C ASP A 612 10.78 -7.82 -25.70
N TYR A 613 10.86 -6.50 -25.48
CA TYR A 613 10.25 -5.48 -26.34
C TYR A 613 11.15 -4.25 -26.52
N THR A 614 11.07 -3.61 -27.69
CA THR A 614 11.61 -2.25 -27.86
C THR A 614 10.77 -1.27 -27.04
N LEU A 615 11.42 -0.46 -26.20
CA LEU A 615 10.75 0.53 -25.37
C LEU A 615 10.90 1.93 -26.01
N CYS A 616 9.83 2.69 -26.01
CA CYS A 616 9.76 4.01 -26.63
C CYS A 616 9.23 5.04 -25.62
N PHE A 617 9.93 6.17 -25.52
CA PHE A 617 9.64 7.25 -24.56
C PHE A 617 9.54 8.60 -25.31
N PRO A 618 8.44 8.88 -26.05
CA PRO A 618 8.36 9.98 -27.03
C PRO A 618 8.46 11.40 -26.46
N VAL A 619 8.33 11.53 -25.13
CA VAL A 619 8.30 12.80 -24.38
C VAL A 619 9.46 12.96 -23.40
N TRP A 620 10.35 11.96 -23.32
CA TRP A 620 11.43 11.90 -22.34
C TRP A 620 12.43 13.06 -22.47
N LYS A 621 12.63 13.79 -21.37
CA LYS A 621 13.53 14.95 -21.23
C LYS A 621 13.33 16.04 -22.30
N LYS A 622 12.13 16.14 -22.87
CA LYS A 622 11.71 17.30 -23.67
C LYS A 622 11.45 18.51 -22.77
N ASP A 623 11.74 19.69 -23.29
CA ASP A 623 11.54 20.92 -22.51
C ASP A 623 10.04 21.19 -22.28
N TYR A 624 9.69 21.56 -21.05
CA TYR A 624 8.29 21.75 -20.66
C TYR A 624 7.68 22.99 -21.34
N GLU A 625 8.33 24.14 -21.23
CA GLU A 625 7.78 25.42 -21.69
C GLU A 625 7.97 25.62 -23.20
N MET A 626 9.03 25.06 -23.78
CA MET A 626 9.38 25.21 -25.19
C MET A 626 8.79 24.11 -26.09
N GLU A 627 8.60 22.89 -25.59
CA GLU A 627 8.09 21.76 -26.38
C GLU A 627 6.76 21.20 -25.87
N LEU A 628 6.71 20.67 -24.63
CA LEU A 628 5.58 19.84 -24.18
C LEU A 628 4.28 20.65 -23.98
N LEU A 629 4.33 21.75 -23.23
CA LEU A 629 3.15 22.57 -22.93
C LEU A 629 2.57 23.24 -24.19
N PRO A 630 3.37 23.83 -25.11
CA PRO A 630 2.84 24.30 -26.40
C PRO A 630 2.25 23.18 -27.25
N SER A 631 2.82 21.97 -27.21
CA SER A 631 2.27 20.81 -27.92
C SER A 631 0.95 20.35 -27.33
N LEU A 632 0.81 20.38 -26.00
CA LEU A 632 -0.43 20.07 -25.29
C LEU A 632 -1.55 21.06 -25.63
N GLU A 633 -1.25 22.37 -25.70
CA GLU A 633 -2.21 23.39 -26.12
C GLU A 633 -2.69 23.19 -27.56
N ARG A 634 -1.76 22.93 -28.50
CA ARG A 634 -2.12 22.62 -29.90
C ARG A 634 -2.97 21.36 -29.98
N LEU A 635 -2.62 20.30 -29.24
CA LEU A 635 -3.32 19.03 -29.23
C LEU A 635 -4.74 19.16 -28.66
N CYS A 636 -4.91 19.87 -27.54
CA CYS A 636 -6.22 20.16 -26.97
C CYS A 636 -7.09 20.98 -27.93
N THR A 637 -6.50 21.99 -28.59
CA THR A 637 -7.19 22.83 -29.58
C THR A 637 -7.67 22.00 -30.79
N LYS A 638 -6.76 21.21 -31.39
CA LYS A 638 -7.04 20.32 -32.54
C LYS A 638 -8.18 19.34 -32.24
N THR A 639 -8.17 18.75 -31.05
CA THR A 639 -9.07 17.65 -30.69
C THR A 639 -10.34 18.10 -29.94
N GLY A 640 -10.45 19.40 -29.59
CA GLY A 640 -11.52 19.94 -28.73
C GLY A 640 -11.47 19.43 -27.29
N THR A 641 -10.37 18.81 -26.89
CA THR A 641 -10.21 18.06 -25.64
C THR A 641 -9.93 19.02 -24.48
N LYS A 642 -10.46 18.69 -23.30
CA LYS A 642 -10.16 19.40 -22.05
C LYS A 642 -9.45 18.48 -21.08
N ILE A 643 -8.52 19.05 -20.33
CA ILE A 643 -7.75 18.34 -19.30
C ILE A 643 -8.19 18.89 -17.96
N TYR A 644 -8.40 18.00 -16.98
CA TYR A 644 -8.83 18.35 -15.63
C TYR A 644 -7.86 17.75 -14.62
N PHE A 645 -7.69 18.38 -13.47
CA PHE A 645 -7.03 17.71 -12.33
C PHE A 645 -7.91 16.52 -11.89
N SER A 646 -7.31 15.33 -11.78
CA SER A 646 -8.01 14.12 -11.31
C SER A 646 -7.67 13.76 -9.87
N ASN A 647 -6.44 14.03 -9.46
CA ASN A 647 -5.97 13.92 -8.09
C ASN A 647 -5.03 15.10 -7.80
N VAL A 648 -4.98 15.58 -6.56
CA VAL A 648 -4.19 16.74 -6.13
C VAL A 648 -3.70 16.49 -4.70
N ASP A 649 -2.40 16.64 -4.45
CA ASP A 649 -1.83 16.57 -3.11
C ASP A 649 -2.09 17.88 -2.36
N GLU A 650 -3.19 17.91 -1.61
CA GLU A 650 -3.60 19.10 -0.84
C GLU A 650 -2.58 19.47 0.26
N GLU A 651 -1.86 18.50 0.84
CA GLU A 651 -0.86 18.76 1.88
C GLU A 651 0.39 19.43 1.30
N ARG A 652 0.90 18.94 0.17
CA ARG A 652 2.04 19.55 -0.55
C ARG A 652 1.68 20.90 -1.19
N LEU A 653 0.41 21.16 -1.47
CA LEU A 653 -0.05 22.50 -1.84
C LEU A 653 -0.17 23.44 -0.63
N ALA A 654 -0.56 22.94 0.54
CA ALA A 654 -0.81 23.73 1.75
C ALA A 654 0.47 24.10 2.53
N SER A 655 1.50 23.24 2.52
CA SER A 655 2.81 23.49 3.16
C SER A 655 3.52 24.74 2.60
N ASN A 656 3.15 25.18 1.41
CA ASN A 656 3.81 26.22 0.63
C ASN A 656 3.21 27.65 0.80
N GLY A 657 2.43 27.89 1.86
CA GLY A 657 2.00 29.24 2.26
C GLY A 657 0.65 29.70 1.68
N SER A 658 -0.24 30.14 2.57
CA SER A 658 -1.67 30.33 2.32
C SER A 658 -2.07 31.66 1.64
N GLY A 659 -1.37 32.03 0.55
CA GLY A 659 -1.67 33.23 -0.26
C GLY A 659 -1.94 32.98 -1.75
N GLY A 660 -1.75 31.76 -2.24
CA GLY A 660 -1.77 31.43 -3.67
C GLY A 660 -3.08 30.84 -4.19
N ILE A 661 -3.16 30.72 -5.53
CA ILE A 661 -4.27 30.08 -6.24
C ILE A 661 -4.33 28.59 -5.87
N GLN A 662 -5.49 28.14 -5.36
CA GLN A 662 -5.74 26.73 -5.08
C GLN A 662 -6.02 25.95 -6.38
N LEU A 663 -5.48 24.75 -6.48
CA LEU A 663 -5.80 23.76 -7.51
C LEU A 663 -6.78 22.76 -6.90
N GLN A 664 -7.83 22.38 -7.64
CA GLN A 664 -8.87 21.49 -7.14
C GLN A 664 -9.17 20.35 -8.12
N VAL A 665 -9.48 19.16 -7.61
CA VAL A 665 -9.95 18.03 -8.42
C VAL A 665 -11.21 18.45 -9.21
N GLY A 666 -11.23 18.14 -10.51
CA GLY A 666 -12.31 18.55 -11.42
C GLY A 666 -12.19 19.97 -11.99
N GLN A 667 -11.22 20.79 -11.54
CA GLN A 667 -10.86 22.05 -12.20
C GLN A 667 -10.13 21.75 -13.53
N VAL A 668 -10.30 22.61 -14.53
CA VAL A 668 -9.53 22.54 -15.79
C VAL A 668 -8.05 22.79 -15.49
N TYR A 669 -7.18 21.91 -15.97
CA TYR A 669 -5.73 22.08 -15.90
C TYR A 669 -5.30 23.25 -16.81
N ASP A 670 -4.67 24.24 -16.19
CA ASP A 670 -4.01 25.36 -16.87
C ASP A 670 -2.61 25.54 -16.28
N TRP A 671 -1.59 25.19 -17.05
CA TRP A 671 -0.19 25.29 -16.64
C TRP A 671 0.23 26.74 -16.36
N LYS A 672 -0.42 27.75 -16.97
CA LYS A 672 -0.16 29.17 -16.69
C LYS A 672 -0.65 29.55 -15.30
N LEU A 673 -1.70 28.88 -14.80
CA LEU A 673 -2.18 29.02 -13.43
C LEU A 673 -1.18 28.43 -12.43
N VAL A 674 -0.59 27.26 -12.74
CA VAL A 674 0.48 26.64 -11.94
C VAL A 674 1.73 27.53 -11.94
N GLN A 675 2.13 28.06 -13.10
CA GLN A 675 3.27 28.97 -13.22
C GLN A 675 3.02 30.31 -12.49
N GLN A 676 1.80 30.86 -12.54
CA GLN A 676 1.40 32.05 -11.77
C GLN A 676 1.41 31.77 -10.26
N ARG A 677 0.91 30.62 -9.82
CA ARG A 677 1.01 30.18 -8.42
C ARG A 677 2.47 30.15 -7.98
N ASN A 678 3.35 29.47 -8.72
CA ASN A 678 4.77 29.38 -8.39
C ASN A 678 5.47 30.75 -8.34
N LYS A 679 5.11 31.68 -9.23
CA LYS A 679 5.61 33.06 -9.23
C LYS A 679 5.06 33.93 -8.10
N ALA A 680 3.93 33.55 -7.49
CA ALA A 680 3.33 34.25 -6.35
C ALA A 680 3.84 33.77 -4.99
N LEU A 681 4.65 32.70 -4.95
CA LEU A 681 5.28 32.20 -3.73
C LEU A 681 6.44 33.10 -3.27
N ALA A 682 6.70 33.11 -1.98
CA ALA A 682 7.86 33.79 -1.40
C ALA A 682 9.17 33.10 -1.80
N VAL A 683 10.27 33.85 -1.80
CA VAL A 683 11.62 33.32 -2.06
C VAL A 683 11.96 32.25 -1.02
N GLY A 684 12.37 31.06 -1.48
CA GLY A 684 12.70 29.92 -0.61
C GLY A 684 11.59 28.88 -0.43
N VAL A 685 10.39 29.12 -0.96
CA VAL A 685 9.30 28.13 -0.96
C VAL A 685 9.44 27.17 -2.16
N GLU A 686 9.18 25.88 -1.96
CA GLU A 686 9.26 24.86 -3.02
C GLU A 686 8.22 25.14 -4.11
N GLN A 687 8.67 25.17 -5.37
CA GLN A 687 7.79 25.28 -6.52
C GLN A 687 7.30 23.90 -6.93
N ILE A 688 6.01 23.76 -7.19
CA ILE A 688 5.44 22.50 -7.69
C ILE A 688 5.72 22.35 -9.18
N ASP A 689 5.93 21.12 -9.63
CA ASP A 689 6.20 20.82 -11.02
C ASP A 689 5.05 21.27 -11.95
N LEU A 690 5.37 21.87 -13.10
CA LEU A 690 4.35 22.36 -14.05
C LEU A 690 3.51 21.22 -14.66
N MET A 691 4.08 20.02 -14.71
CA MET A 691 3.44 18.80 -15.17
C MET A 691 3.04 17.88 -14.01
N GLY A 692 3.36 18.18 -12.75
CA GLY A 692 3.06 17.33 -11.60
C GLY A 692 3.81 15.99 -11.62
N GLU A 693 4.96 15.89 -12.31
CA GLU A 693 5.74 14.64 -12.43
C GLU A 693 6.22 14.13 -11.06
N SER A 694 6.40 15.02 -10.07
CA SER A 694 6.80 14.65 -8.71
C SER A 694 5.63 14.28 -7.79
N GLY A 695 4.43 14.08 -8.34
CA GLY A 695 3.25 13.57 -7.62
C GLY A 695 2.35 14.65 -7.01
N GLU A 696 2.59 15.93 -7.27
CA GLU A 696 1.78 17.04 -6.73
C GLU A 696 0.34 17.03 -7.24
N PHE A 697 0.13 16.54 -8.45
CA PHE A 697 -1.20 16.32 -9.02
C PHE A 697 -1.16 15.35 -10.20
N HIS A 698 -2.32 14.74 -10.48
CA HIS A 698 -2.57 13.98 -11.70
C HIS A 698 -3.70 14.61 -12.52
N THR A 699 -3.80 14.23 -13.78
CA THR A 699 -4.76 14.83 -14.72
C THR A 699 -5.55 13.78 -15.47
N CYS A 700 -6.77 14.13 -15.85
CA CYS A 700 -7.65 13.33 -16.69
C CYS A 700 -8.01 14.08 -17.97
N VAL A 701 -7.81 13.41 -19.11
CA VAL A 701 -8.14 13.90 -20.45
C VAL A 701 -9.60 13.59 -20.79
N LYS A 702 -10.40 14.59 -21.17
CA LYS A 702 -11.80 14.41 -21.61
C LYS A 702 -12.01 14.97 -23.01
N PHE A 703 -12.28 14.07 -23.95
CA PHE A 703 -12.67 14.37 -25.32
C PHE A 703 -14.13 14.87 -25.40
N PRO A 704 -14.52 15.62 -26.45
CA PRO A 704 -15.90 16.07 -26.65
C PRO A 704 -16.93 14.92 -26.61
N GLY A 705 -18.01 15.09 -25.84
CA GLY A 705 -19.11 14.14 -25.77
C GLY A 705 -18.89 12.91 -24.87
N MET A 706 -17.88 12.92 -24.00
CA MET A 706 -17.65 11.88 -22.99
C MET A 706 -18.60 11.92 -21.78
N ASP A 707 -19.31 13.04 -21.55
CA ASP A 707 -20.24 13.23 -20.42
C ASP A 707 -21.45 12.25 -20.47
#